data_AF-A0A4Y3TIZ1-F1
#
_entry.id   AF-A0A4Y3TIZ1-F1
#
_cell.length_a   1.000
_cell.length_b   1.000
_cell.length_c   1.000
_cell.angle_alpha   90.00
_cell.angle_beta   90.00
_cell.angle_gamma   90.00
#
_symmetry.space_group_name_H-M   'P 1'
#
loop_
_entity.id
_entity.type
_entity.pdbx_description
1 polymer ?
#
loop_
_entity_poly.entity_id
_entity_poly.type
_entity_poly.pdbx_seq_one_letter_code
_entity_poly.pdbx_strand_id
1 'polypeptide(L)'
;MASLRFSPFSECSVMKHLSARNAGADFAHCVAACSPRFSFSSSLSTPLSIVRLVCLAPVGALLAAMLPPVAAHAQSAATAPTVMQEPVHSDSNLNVTHDTAPARLSDVVRKQPKEPVATNGPEHHSTVTPANGGFWDNMLLPPLSSRPEAYGQPQSLELKPLPTALLHQGPWGVFNANTGAASGFGTVGYYAVSRWAEDWSNLRDKKNRIDWADPLKYIPLNNSGSIYLTLSGNFRHHGFYDQRAGFGTIKKDPSYRSTLRWNAGADLHLGEHVRLYGELLSGQAGGINYYGYAGGRWRSKLDAQQAFLEVKGHLLGANMGAMVGRMSFLDAPPYFTAGSVYPTVPYSWNGVRGYAFWKRFRVDLFDLSLTNNAPTTAFHDQVGWKTRLFGAYTSYAVPNFKFLDRNSQIFVDTFYLGYILASNPIAKTTGTIAGSTHRDTPGMRIWGNAGPIEFSLGGMWQGGTFYAAKNGPTRPVSAYSFNSTLSWRFAKWWGKPAIGIQADAISGGDTRKSQTSSWGNFLSPFVPSAYYLDMSTYIGNSNLIDVGPLATIATSRNTSLLLKVPVIWRNSTNDAIYANPTAAYNFRPQGGYTATMPQASFTWRATRHVTFSLDGEYIFASRAMIKAGASSGAYVQSNLELTF
;
A
#
# COMPACT_ATOMS: atom_id res chain seq x y z
N MET A 1 -13.78 -54.57 12.33
CA MET A 1 -13.74 -55.27 11.02
C MET A 1 -12.55 -54.74 10.24
N ALA A 2 -11.60 -55.63 9.92
CA ALA A 2 -10.44 -55.55 8.99
C ALA A 2 -9.61 -54.23 8.97
N SER A 3 -8.37 -54.08 9.45
CA SER A 3 -7.11 -54.84 9.33
C SER A 3 -6.54 -54.95 7.89
N LEU A 4 -5.21 -54.69 7.81
CA LEU A 4 -4.20 -55.01 6.76
C LEU A 4 -3.89 -53.90 5.73
N ARG A 5 -2.64 -53.67 5.29
CA ARG A 5 -1.25 -53.97 5.73
C ARG A 5 -0.33 -53.21 4.75
N PHE A 6 0.83 -52.73 5.23
CA PHE A 6 1.99 -52.38 4.41
C PHE A 6 2.77 -53.64 4.02
N SER A 7 3.43 -53.64 2.85
CA SER A 7 4.70 -54.34 2.54
C SER A 7 5.19 -54.07 1.09
N PRO A 8 6.49 -54.31 0.78
CA PRO A 8 7.31 -53.35 0.02
C PRO A 8 8.13 -53.94 -1.17
N PHE A 9 9.00 -53.09 -1.75
CA PHE A 9 10.23 -53.37 -2.53
C PHE A 9 10.17 -54.27 -3.79
N SER A 10 10.71 -53.74 -4.89
CA SER A 10 11.73 -54.45 -5.68
C SER A 10 12.64 -53.48 -6.44
N GLU A 11 13.94 -53.67 -6.22
CA GLU A 11 15.04 -53.12 -7.00
C GLU A 11 15.06 -53.73 -8.41
N CYS A 12 15.60 -53.00 -9.40
CA CYS A 12 16.67 -53.58 -10.22
C CYS A 12 17.48 -52.48 -10.92
N SER A 13 18.78 -52.74 -10.98
CA SER A 13 19.88 -51.85 -11.29
C SER A 13 20.45 -52.15 -12.69
N VAL A 14 21.41 -51.32 -13.13
CA VAL A 14 22.41 -51.58 -14.18
C VAL A 14 21.86 -51.43 -15.64
N MET A 15 22.46 -50.72 -16.59
CA MET A 15 23.88 -50.54 -16.96
C MET A 15 24.10 -49.29 -17.84
N LYS A 16 25.29 -48.69 -17.70
CA LYS A 16 25.92 -47.75 -18.64
C LYS A 16 26.47 -48.48 -19.87
N HIS A 17 26.45 -47.84 -21.05
CA HIS A 17 27.57 -47.66 -21.99
C HIS A 17 27.08 -46.81 -23.20
N LEU A 18 27.73 -45.67 -23.53
CA LEU A 18 28.66 -45.43 -24.66
C LEU A 18 28.03 -45.77 -26.04
N SER A 19 28.10 -45.01 -27.14
CA SER A 19 28.97 -43.94 -27.63
C SER A 19 28.44 -43.48 -29.02
N ALA A 20 28.93 -42.33 -29.53
CA ALA A 20 29.08 -41.94 -30.95
C ALA A 20 27.81 -41.70 -31.81
N ARG A 21 27.54 -40.47 -32.28
CA ARG A 21 28.12 -39.66 -33.38
C ARG A 21 27.51 -39.94 -34.78
N ASN A 22 27.23 -38.81 -35.45
CA ASN A 22 27.03 -38.57 -36.89
C ASN A 22 25.69 -39.04 -37.50
N ALA A 23 24.83 -38.17 -38.01
CA ALA A 23 24.91 -37.23 -39.15
C ALA A 23 24.19 -37.82 -40.37
N GLY A 24 23.36 -37.02 -41.05
CA GLY A 24 23.00 -37.24 -42.45
C GLY A 24 21.51 -37.34 -42.78
N ALA A 25 20.99 -36.20 -43.26
CA ALA A 25 20.20 -36.03 -44.49
C ALA A 25 18.87 -36.79 -44.71
N ASP A 26 17.83 -35.96 -44.89
CA ASP A 26 16.84 -35.94 -45.97
C ASP A 26 16.26 -37.26 -46.51
N PHE A 27 14.95 -37.40 -46.39
CA PHE A 27 14.09 -37.79 -47.52
C PHE A 27 12.67 -37.24 -47.34
N ALA A 28 12.20 -36.54 -48.37
CA ALA A 28 10.82 -36.11 -48.53
C ALA A 28 9.97 -37.27 -49.09
N HIS A 29 8.72 -37.40 -48.64
CA HIS A 29 7.60 -37.68 -49.55
C HIS A 29 6.23 -37.36 -48.94
N CYS A 30 5.37 -36.87 -49.84
CA CYS A 30 4.00 -36.42 -49.68
C CYS A 30 2.99 -37.57 -49.44
N VAL A 31 1.83 -37.22 -48.86
CA VAL A 31 0.47 -37.30 -49.46
C VAL A 31 -0.63 -37.67 -48.42
N ALA A 32 -1.78 -36.96 -48.56
CA ALA A 32 -3.15 -37.22 -48.09
C ALA A 32 -3.45 -36.95 -46.59
N ALA A 33 -4.19 -35.90 -46.22
CA ALA A 33 -5.61 -35.59 -46.48
C ALA A 33 -6.59 -36.46 -45.70
N CYS A 34 -7.22 -35.88 -44.67
CA CYS A 34 -8.64 -36.08 -44.38
C CYS A 34 -9.16 -34.98 -43.44
N SER A 35 -10.10 -34.20 -43.94
CA SER A 35 -10.96 -33.27 -43.19
C SER A 35 -12.26 -33.98 -42.81
N PRO A 36 -13.04 -33.44 -41.87
CA PRO A 36 -14.46 -33.29 -42.16
C PRO A 36 -14.94 -31.84 -41.98
N ARG A 37 -15.72 -31.40 -42.97
CA ARG A 37 -16.57 -30.21 -42.96
C ARG A 37 -17.85 -30.50 -42.20
N PHE A 38 -18.35 -29.51 -41.46
CA PHE A 38 -19.79 -29.30 -41.31
C PHE A 38 -20.09 -27.84 -41.64
N SER A 39 -20.96 -27.64 -42.63
CA SER A 39 -21.52 -26.36 -43.05
C SER A 39 -23.02 -26.37 -42.76
N PHE A 40 -23.56 -25.25 -42.29
CA PHE A 40 -24.95 -24.87 -42.49
C PHE A 40 -25.01 -23.39 -42.88
N SER A 41 -25.64 -23.13 -44.03
CA SER A 41 -26.16 -21.87 -44.54
C SER A 41 -27.67 -21.80 -44.18
N SER A 42 -28.43 -20.70 -44.16
CA SER A 42 -28.35 -19.37 -44.76
C SER A 42 -29.44 -18.44 -44.17
N SER A 43 -29.20 -17.13 -44.31
CA SER A 43 -30.15 -16.03 -44.66
C SER A 43 -31.34 -15.67 -43.76
N LEU A 44 -31.30 -14.44 -43.23
CA LEU A 44 -32.42 -13.48 -43.38
C LEU A 44 -31.90 -12.04 -43.36
N SER A 45 -32.40 -11.25 -44.31
CA SER A 45 -32.03 -9.87 -44.63
C SER A 45 -33.14 -8.90 -44.25
N THR A 46 -32.83 -7.78 -43.60
CA THR A 46 -33.34 -6.40 -43.87
C THR A 46 -32.84 -5.40 -42.80
N PRO A 47 -32.79 -4.07 -43.10
CA PRO A 47 -31.86 -3.14 -42.46
C PRO A 47 -32.47 -2.36 -41.30
N LEU A 48 -31.65 -2.01 -40.30
CA LEU A 48 -32.03 -1.01 -39.28
C LEU A 48 -31.11 0.22 -39.32
N SER A 49 -31.81 1.35 -39.37
CA SER A 49 -31.45 2.75 -39.23
C SER A 49 -30.13 3.10 -38.52
N ILE A 50 -29.41 3.98 -39.20
CA ILE A 50 -28.30 4.79 -38.69
C ILE A 50 -28.79 5.64 -37.51
N VAL A 51 -28.32 5.32 -36.30
CA VAL A 51 -28.29 6.26 -35.18
C VAL A 51 -26.84 6.66 -34.97
N ARG A 52 -26.53 7.92 -35.27
CA ARG A 52 -25.24 8.55 -34.95
C ARG A 52 -25.08 8.58 -33.43
N LEU A 53 -24.23 7.72 -32.89
CA LEU A 53 -23.73 7.86 -31.52
C LEU A 53 -22.57 8.86 -31.55
N VAL A 54 -22.84 10.06 -31.04
CA VAL A 54 -21.85 11.11 -30.80
C VAL A 54 -20.81 10.60 -29.81
N CYS A 55 -19.55 10.58 -30.22
CA CYS A 55 -18.42 10.35 -29.32
C CYS A 55 -18.32 11.51 -28.32
N LEU A 56 -18.71 11.27 -27.08
CA LEU A 56 -18.34 12.11 -25.94
C LEU A 56 -16.93 11.71 -25.50
N ALA A 57 -15.94 12.51 -25.91
CA ALA A 57 -14.61 12.50 -25.31
C ALA A 57 -14.70 13.00 -23.86
N PRO A 58 -14.00 12.39 -22.89
CA PRO A 58 -13.98 12.90 -21.53
C PRO A 58 -13.17 14.21 -21.48
N VAL A 59 -13.86 15.27 -21.08
CA VAL A 59 -13.29 16.59 -20.77
C VAL A 59 -12.43 16.45 -19.51
N GLY A 60 -11.14 16.15 -19.72
CA GLY A 60 -10.15 16.07 -18.64
C GLY A 60 -8.73 16.48 -19.04
N ALA A 61 -8.52 16.94 -20.27
CA ALA A 61 -7.18 17.16 -20.83
C ALA A 61 -6.92 18.60 -21.34
N LEU A 62 -7.73 19.59 -20.95
CA LEU A 62 -7.68 20.94 -21.55
C LEU A 62 -7.43 22.09 -20.56
N LEU A 63 -6.68 21.84 -19.48
CA LEU A 63 -6.28 22.89 -18.53
C LEU A 63 -4.77 22.94 -18.23
N ALA A 64 -3.93 22.32 -19.07
CA ALA A 64 -2.47 22.30 -18.90
C ALA A 64 -1.69 23.06 -19.99
N ALA A 65 -2.34 23.90 -20.79
CA ALA A 65 -1.68 24.64 -21.85
C ALA A 65 -2.21 26.07 -21.94
N MET A 66 -1.87 26.93 -20.97
CA MET A 66 -1.71 28.39 -21.14
C MET A 66 -1.05 29.01 -19.89
N LEU A 67 0.27 28.90 -19.76
CA LEU A 67 1.10 29.86 -18.99
C LEU A 67 2.47 29.97 -19.68
N PRO A 68 2.96 31.19 -20.00
CA PRO A 68 4.26 31.37 -20.65
C PRO A 68 5.41 31.25 -19.64
N PRO A 69 6.62 30.85 -20.06
CA PRO A 69 7.78 30.81 -19.18
C PRO A 69 8.38 32.21 -19.04
N VAL A 70 8.45 32.73 -17.81
CA VAL A 70 9.34 33.85 -17.49
C VAL A 70 10.73 33.26 -17.27
N ALA A 71 11.64 33.55 -18.18
CA ALA A 71 13.05 33.24 -18.07
C ALA A 71 13.71 34.22 -17.08
N ALA A 72 14.34 33.71 -16.04
CA ALA A 72 15.29 34.48 -15.23
C ALA A 72 16.71 34.02 -15.59
N HIS A 73 17.46 34.94 -16.20
CA HIS A 73 18.90 34.86 -16.38
C HIS A 73 19.60 34.95 -15.01
N ALA A 74 20.58 34.08 -14.76
CA ALA A 74 21.66 34.39 -13.82
C ALA A 74 22.97 33.82 -14.38
N GLN A 75 23.92 34.72 -14.58
CA GLN A 75 25.23 34.51 -15.19
C GLN A 75 26.20 33.75 -14.28
N SER A 76 27.15 33.10 -14.94
CA SER A 76 28.34 32.43 -14.42
C SER A 76 29.41 33.41 -13.90
N ALA A 77 30.04 33.08 -12.77
CA ALA A 77 31.47 33.30 -12.46
C ALA A 77 31.83 32.42 -11.23
N ALA A 78 32.62 31.34 -11.34
CA ALA A 78 34.09 31.23 -11.42
C ALA A 78 34.79 30.98 -10.05
N THR A 79 35.32 29.75 -9.90
CA THR A 79 36.60 29.32 -9.24
C THR A 79 36.90 29.54 -7.75
N ALA A 80 36.76 28.45 -6.95
CA ALA A 80 37.75 27.69 -6.12
C ALA A 80 38.77 28.40 -5.15
N PRO A 81 39.43 27.70 -4.19
CA PRO A 81 39.03 26.62 -3.25
C PRO A 81 39.53 26.84 -1.78
N THR A 82 39.32 25.85 -0.89
CA THR A 82 40.29 25.27 0.10
C THR A 82 39.96 25.30 1.63
N VAL A 83 40.26 24.14 2.24
CA VAL A 83 40.75 23.83 3.62
C VAL A 83 39.75 23.46 4.74
N MET A 84 39.97 22.24 5.28
CA MET A 84 39.51 21.71 6.57
C MET A 84 40.27 22.31 7.77
N GLN A 85 39.62 22.44 8.93
CA GLN A 85 40.23 22.13 10.25
C GLN A 85 39.19 22.18 11.40
N GLU A 86 39.10 21.09 12.17
CA GLU A 86 38.67 21.05 13.59
C GLU A 86 39.92 21.22 14.51
N PRO A 87 39.84 21.15 15.86
CA PRO A 87 39.05 21.93 16.83
C PRO A 87 39.94 22.44 17.99
N VAL A 88 39.50 23.42 18.82
CA VAL A 88 40.11 23.69 20.14
C VAL A 88 39.08 24.12 21.19
N HIS A 89 39.21 23.49 22.37
CA HIS A 89 38.55 23.72 23.66
C HIS A 89 38.78 25.12 24.26
N SER A 90 37.82 25.59 25.08
CA SER A 90 38.15 26.23 26.37
C SER A 90 36.97 26.18 27.35
N ASP A 91 37.21 25.56 28.49
CA ASP A 91 36.41 25.62 29.71
C ASP A 91 36.36 27.02 30.33
N SER A 92 35.27 27.34 31.01
CA SER A 92 35.34 28.07 32.29
C SER A 92 34.06 27.86 33.12
N ASN A 93 34.21 27.10 34.18
CA ASN A 93 33.32 27.05 35.34
C ASN A 93 33.30 28.40 36.08
N LEU A 94 32.17 28.75 36.69
CA LEU A 94 32.10 29.45 37.98
C LEU A 94 30.74 29.21 38.64
N ASN A 95 30.77 28.46 39.74
CA ASN A 95 29.74 28.38 40.77
C ASN A 95 29.62 29.74 41.51
N VAL A 96 28.45 30.05 42.09
CA VAL A 96 28.23 30.15 43.56
C VAL A 96 26.74 30.41 43.84
N THR A 97 26.28 29.70 44.86
CA THR A 97 25.00 29.58 45.58
C THR A 97 24.56 30.82 46.40
N HIS A 98 23.25 31.06 46.55
CA HIS A 98 22.45 30.86 47.80
C HIS A 98 21.06 31.52 47.77
N ASP A 99 20.08 30.75 48.26
CA ASP A 99 18.85 31.06 49.02
C ASP A 99 18.14 32.43 48.91
N THR A 100 16.83 32.40 48.67
CA THR A 100 15.79 32.65 49.70
C THR A 100 14.36 32.60 49.11
N ALA A 101 13.48 31.87 49.79
CA ALA A 101 12.02 32.07 49.82
C ALA A 101 11.64 32.31 51.31
N PRO A 102 10.38 32.58 51.72
CA PRO A 102 9.13 32.78 50.97
C PRO A 102 8.28 33.99 51.48
N ALA A 103 7.16 34.31 50.83
CA ALA A 103 6.05 35.02 51.47
C ALA A 103 4.66 34.69 50.86
N ARG A 104 3.76 34.22 51.73
CA ARG A 104 2.30 34.11 51.57
C ARG A 104 1.62 35.34 52.20
N LEU A 105 0.41 35.68 51.73
CA LEU A 105 -0.78 36.19 52.46
C LEU A 105 -1.85 36.51 51.37
N SER A 106 -3.18 36.38 51.49
CA SER A 106 -4.12 35.95 52.53
C SER A 106 -5.54 35.97 51.92
N ASP A 107 -6.46 35.24 52.55
CA ASP A 107 -7.87 35.01 52.21
C ASP A 107 -8.81 36.25 52.23
N VAL A 108 -9.88 36.22 51.41
CA VAL A 108 -11.18 36.85 51.73
C VAL A 108 -12.35 35.97 51.25
N VAL A 109 -13.21 35.64 52.21
CA VAL A 109 -14.48 34.89 52.13
C VAL A 109 -15.64 35.79 51.66
N ARG A 110 -16.55 35.31 50.78
CA ARG A 110 -17.95 35.77 50.73
C ARG A 110 -18.95 34.78 50.09
N LYS A 111 -19.78 34.20 50.97
CA LYS A 111 -21.19 33.74 50.94
C LYS A 111 -21.92 33.43 49.60
N GLN A 112 -22.56 32.24 49.59
CA GLN A 112 -23.68 31.80 48.73
C GLN A 112 -24.97 32.62 48.90
N PRO A 113 -25.87 32.59 47.90
CA PRO A 113 -27.32 32.71 48.11
C PRO A 113 -28.12 31.45 47.67
N LYS A 114 -29.25 31.26 48.37
CA LYS A 114 -30.24 30.17 48.33
C LYS A 114 -31.11 30.13 47.07
N GLU A 115 -31.60 28.92 46.77
CA GLU A 115 -32.70 28.58 45.86
C GLU A 115 -34.05 29.27 46.21
N PRO A 116 -34.96 29.38 45.23
CA PRO A 116 -36.40 29.32 45.46
C PRO A 116 -37.01 27.97 45.04
N VAL A 117 -37.81 27.44 45.96
CA VAL A 117 -38.68 26.27 45.87
C VAL A 117 -39.76 26.45 44.80
N ALA A 118 -39.99 25.41 43.98
CA ALA A 118 -41.22 25.24 43.21
C ALA A 118 -41.75 23.80 43.36
N THR A 119 -43.06 23.73 43.53
CA THR A 119 -43.88 22.66 44.10
C THR A 119 -44.17 21.48 43.17
N ASN A 120 -44.27 20.29 43.78
CA ASN A 120 -44.68 19.02 43.18
C ASN A 120 -46.09 19.02 42.58
N GLY A 121 -46.23 18.44 41.38
CA GLY A 121 -47.48 17.97 40.77
C GLY A 121 -47.23 16.62 40.08
N PRO A 122 -48.21 15.69 40.03
CA PRO A 122 -47.96 14.25 39.93
C PRO A 122 -47.53 13.80 38.52
N GLU A 123 -46.48 12.98 38.47
CA GLU A 123 -46.03 12.29 37.27
C GLU A 123 -47.04 11.21 36.86
N HIS A 124 -47.66 11.39 35.69
CA HIS A 124 -48.33 10.31 34.99
C HIS A 124 -47.26 9.38 34.41
N HIS A 125 -47.13 8.18 34.98
CA HIS A 125 -46.42 7.07 34.33
C HIS A 125 -47.24 6.59 33.11
N SER A 126 -46.94 7.14 31.94
CA SER A 126 -47.26 6.49 30.67
C SER A 126 -46.16 5.46 30.37
N THR A 127 -46.47 4.19 30.63
CA THR A 127 -45.74 3.03 30.15
C THR A 127 -45.79 3.00 28.62
N VAL A 128 -44.86 3.70 27.97
CA VAL A 128 -44.60 3.53 26.54
C VAL A 128 -43.85 2.20 26.39
N THR A 129 -44.60 1.16 26.02
CA THR A 129 -44.08 -0.08 25.48
C THR A 129 -43.04 0.26 24.42
N PRO A 130 -41.78 -0.21 24.49
CA PRO A 130 -40.84 0.02 23.41
C PRO A 130 -41.42 -0.64 22.17
N ALA A 131 -41.73 0.18 21.16
CA ALA A 131 -42.14 -0.29 19.86
C ALA A 131 -41.10 -1.32 19.39
N ASN A 132 -41.57 -2.50 18.96
CA ASN A 132 -40.76 -3.50 18.29
C ASN A 132 -40.16 -2.86 17.04
N GLY A 133 -38.99 -2.22 17.17
CA GLY A 133 -38.21 -1.70 16.06
C GLY A 133 -37.84 -2.88 15.17
N GLY A 134 -38.20 -2.79 13.89
CA GLY A 134 -37.85 -3.80 12.92
C GLY A 134 -36.33 -3.95 12.83
N PHE A 135 -35.88 -5.09 12.30
CA PHE A 135 -34.46 -5.42 12.07
C PHE A 135 -33.63 -4.30 11.41
N TRP A 136 -34.28 -3.33 10.79
CA TRP A 136 -33.70 -2.22 10.03
C TRP A 136 -33.55 -0.89 10.79
N ASP A 137 -34.14 -0.71 11.98
CA ASP A 137 -34.28 0.61 12.61
C ASP A 137 -33.22 0.97 13.68
N ASN A 138 -32.30 0.05 14.02
CA ASN A 138 -31.22 0.31 14.99
C ASN A 138 -29.83 0.31 14.35
N MET A 139 -29.59 1.23 13.40
CA MET A 139 -28.26 1.47 12.81
C MET A 139 -27.95 2.96 12.70
N LEU A 140 -27.84 3.63 13.85
CA LEU A 140 -27.12 4.90 13.95
C LEU A 140 -25.69 4.61 14.43
N LEU A 141 -24.82 4.33 13.46
CA LEU A 141 -23.37 4.62 13.34
C LEU A 141 -22.87 3.93 12.05
N PRO A 142 -22.05 4.59 11.20
CA PRO A 142 -22.03 4.33 9.77
C PRO A 142 -21.24 3.07 9.40
N PRO A 143 -21.83 2.09 8.69
CA PRO A 143 -21.05 1.10 7.97
C PRO A 143 -20.48 1.75 6.72
N LEU A 144 -19.17 1.59 6.52
CA LEU A 144 -18.40 2.07 5.37
C LEU A 144 -18.38 3.60 5.27
N SER A 145 -17.71 4.26 6.20
CA SER A 145 -17.12 5.56 5.92
C SER A 145 -16.15 5.37 4.74
N SER A 146 -16.36 6.10 3.65
CA SER A 146 -15.74 6.02 2.31
C SER A 146 -14.38 5.27 2.16
N ARG A 147 -14.19 4.58 1.02
CA ARG A 147 -12.95 3.85 0.67
C ARG A 147 -12.18 4.46 -0.52
N PRO A 148 -11.75 5.72 -0.48
CA PRO A 148 -11.01 6.32 -1.60
C PRO A 148 -9.60 5.71 -1.79
N GLU A 149 -9.07 4.96 -0.81
CA GLU A 149 -7.65 4.62 -0.78
C GLU A 149 -7.26 3.29 -1.44
N ALA A 150 -8.21 2.45 -1.88
CA ALA A 150 -7.93 1.18 -2.57
C ALA A 150 -6.79 0.33 -1.94
N TYR A 151 -6.59 0.42 -0.61
CA TYR A 151 -5.77 -0.51 0.15
C TYR A 151 -6.58 -1.79 0.26
N GLY A 152 -6.09 -2.91 -0.27
CA GLY A 152 -6.85 -4.17 -0.25
C GLY A 152 -6.85 -4.91 1.07
N GLN A 153 -6.94 -4.18 2.18
CA GLN A 153 -7.26 -4.74 3.47
C GLN A 153 -8.60 -4.12 3.90
N PRO A 154 -9.68 -4.90 4.05
CA PRO A 154 -10.98 -4.38 4.42
C PRO A 154 -11.04 -4.19 5.93
N GLN A 155 -10.32 -3.18 6.40
CA GLN A 155 -10.25 -2.82 7.81
C GLN A 155 -11.56 -2.23 8.35
N SER A 156 -12.56 -2.04 7.48
CA SER A 156 -13.91 -1.59 7.82
C SER A 156 -14.93 -2.73 7.97
N LEU A 157 -14.52 -4.01 7.96
CA LEU A 157 -15.43 -5.12 8.24
C LEU A 157 -15.66 -5.22 9.76
N GLU A 158 -16.72 -4.55 10.21
CA GLU A 158 -17.08 -4.51 11.62
C GLU A 158 -18.06 -5.63 11.97
N LEU A 159 -17.55 -6.66 12.65
CA LEU A 159 -18.37 -7.67 13.32
C LEU A 159 -19.32 -7.02 14.32
N LYS A 160 -18.80 -6.05 15.08
CA LYS A 160 -19.51 -5.12 15.98
C LYS A 160 -18.74 -3.78 16.00
N PRO A 161 -19.38 -2.62 15.84
CA PRO A 161 -18.68 -1.34 15.94
C PRO A 161 -17.89 -1.26 17.23
N LEU A 162 -16.58 -0.99 17.12
CA LEU A 162 -15.79 -0.64 18.29
C LEU A 162 -16.10 0.81 18.66
N PRO A 163 -16.01 1.18 19.95
CA PRO A 163 -15.95 2.59 20.32
C PRO A 163 -14.90 3.30 19.47
N THR A 164 -15.19 4.51 19.00
CA THR A 164 -14.22 5.32 18.23
C THR A 164 -12.92 5.55 19.02
N ALA A 165 -13.02 5.52 20.35
CA ALA A 165 -11.88 5.54 21.28
C ALA A 165 -10.93 4.33 21.16
N LEU A 166 -11.31 3.24 20.48
CA LEU A 166 -10.43 2.09 20.23
C LEU A 166 -9.92 2.03 18.79
N LEU A 167 -10.29 3.02 17.96
CA LEU A 167 -10.00 3.05 16.52
C LEU A 167 -9.20 4.31 16.16
N HIS A 168 -8.03 4.50 16.78
CA HIS A 168 -7.17 5.64 16.46
C HIS A 168 -5.68 5.33 16.55
N GLN A 169 -4.87 6.20 15.94
CA GLN A 169 -3.41 6.09 15.93
C GLN A 169 -2.73 7.05 16.90
N GLY A 170 -3.53 7.81 17.63
CA GLY A 170 -3.12 8.92 18.45
C GLY A 170 -4.12 10.07 18.34
N PRO A 171 -3.85 11.20 19.01
CA PRO A 171 -4.74 12.36 19.06
C PRO A 171 -4.64 13.23 17.79
N TRP A 172 -4.89 12.63 16.61
CA TRP A 172 -4.73 13.28 15.29
C TRP A 172 -5.99 13.98 14.77
N GLY A 173 -7.07 14.00 15.56
CA GLY A 173 -8.30 14.72 15.22
C GLY A 173 -8.90 14.27 13.88
N VAL A 174 -9.08 15.20 12.94
CA VAL A 174 -9.70 14.93 11.63
C VAL A 174 -8.90 13.96 10.77
N PHE A 175 -7.60 13.79 11.02
CA PHE A 175 -6.77 12.82 10.30
C PHE A 175 -7.02 11.37 10.72
N ASN A 176 -7.75 11.14 11.82
CA ASN A 176 -8.29 9.83 12.18
C ASN A 176 -9.62 9.50 11.46
N ALA A 177 -10.12 10.38 10.57
CA ALA A 177 -11.36 10.11 9.85
C ALA A 177 -11.27 8.82 9.01
N ASN A 178 -12.42 8.17 8.82
CA ASN A 178 -12.54 6.89 8.11
C ASN A 178 -11.68 5.79 8.73
N THR A 179 -10.63 5.37 8.03
CA THR A 179 -9.69 4.31 8.43
C THR A 179 -8.42 4.86 9.07
N GLY A 180 -8.30 6.18 9.27
CA GLY A 180 -7.07 6.81 9.73
C GLY A 180 -5.96 6.90 8.68
N ALA A 181 -6.21 6.51 7.42
CA ALA A 181 -5.23 6.60 6.33
C ALA A 181 -4.61 8.00 6.19
N ALA A 182 -5.41 9.04 6.47
CA ALA A 182 -4.99 10.43 6.37
C ALA A 182 -3.95 10.84 7.40
N SER A 183 -3.66 10.03 8.42
CA SER A 183 -2.61 10.30 9.40
C SER A 183 -1.20 10.05 8.86
N GLY A 184 -1.04 9.22 7.83
CA GLY A 184 0.29 8.79 7.36
C GLY A 184 0.95 7.70 8.22
N PHE A 185 0.25 7.15 9.20
CA PHE A 185 0.72 6.02 10.02
C PHE A 185 0.15 4.67 9.55
N GLY A 186 -0.49 4.66 8.38
CA GLY A 186 -1.25 3.54 7.85
C GLY A 186 -2.72 3.61 8.26
N THR A 187 -3.43 2.51 8.13
CA THR A 187 -4.86 2.42 8.42
C THR A 187 -5.10 1.57 9.66
N VAL A 188 -6.13 1.93 10.44
CA VAL A 188 -6.58 1.25 11.66
C VAL A 188 -8.03 0.84 11.49
N GLY A 189 -8.25 -0.47 11.53
CA GLY A 189 -9.56 -1.06 11.81
C GLY A 189 -9.53 -1.59 13.24
N TYR A 190 -9.80 -2.87 13.43
CA TYR A 190 -9.56 -3.52 14.74
C TYR A 190 -8.08 -3.64 15.07
N TYR A 191 -7.27 -3.86 14.04
CA TYR A 191 -5.82 -3.88 14.12
C TYR A 191 -5.27 -3.11 12.92
N ALA A 192 -4.19 -2.37 13.14
CA ALA A 192 -3.57 -1.52 12.14
C ALA A 192 -2.61 -2.32 11.26
N VAL A 193 -2.44 -2.03 9.97
CA VAL A 193 -1.45 -2.76 9.15
C VAL A 193 -0.05 -2.71 9.78
N SER A 194 0.30 -1.57 10.39
CA SER A 194 1.48 -1.42 11.24
C SER A 194 1.05 -1.39 12.70
N ARG A 195 1.43 -2.41 13.48
CA ARG A 195 0.99 -2.55 14.88
C ARG A 195 1.44 -1.40 15.77
N TRP A 196 2.58 -0.78 15.47
CA TRP A 196 3.04 0.42 16.16
C TRP A 196 2.19 1.66 15.90
N ALA A 197 1.29 1.66 14.92
CA ALA A 197 0.37 2.77 14.74
C ALA A 197 -0.83 2.68 15.70
N GLU A 198 -1.04 1.57 16.40
CA GLU A 198 -2.20 1.40 17.29
C GLU A 198 -2.01 2.17 18.60
N ASP A 199 -3.06 2.85 19.06
CA ASP A 199 -3.10 3.50 20.37
C ASP A 199 -4.12 2.81 21.28
N TRP A 200 -3.62 2.17 22.33
CA TRP A 200 -4.39 1.38 23.30
C TRP A 200 -4.52 2.08 24.65
N SER A 201 -4.17 3.36 24.75
CA SER A 201 -4.20 4.12 26.00
C SER A 201 -5.59 4.15 26.67
N ASN A 202 -6.67 4.05 25.89
CA ASN A 202 -8.03 4.00 26.41
C ASN A 202 -8.35 2.72 27.20
N LEU A 203 -7.57 1.64 27.06
CA LEU A 203 -7.69 0.43 27.87
C LEU A 203 -7.14 0.58 29.31
N ARG A 204 -6.61 1.76 29.64
CA ARG A 204 -6.36 2.20 31.02
C ARG A 204 -7.64 2.15 31.85
N ASP A 205 -8.77 2.56 31.28
CA ASP A 205 -10.07 2.29 31.89
C ASP A 205 -10.46 0.84 31.62
N LYS A 206 -10.60 0.07 32.70
CA LYS A 206 -10.98 -1.35 32.64
C LYS A 206 -12.34 -1.57 31.97
N LYS A 207 -13.24 -0.58 31.96
CA LYS A 207 -14.54 -0.66 31.28
C LYS A 207 -14.42 -0.75 29.76
N ASN A 208 -13.30 -0.28 29.20
CA ASN A 208 -13.03 -0.36 27.76
C ASN A 208 -12.47 -1.71 27.34
N ARG A 209 -12.19 -2.62 28.29
CA ARG A 209 -11.68 -3.96 28.03
C ARG A 209 -12.83 -4.91 27.70
N ILE A 210 -13.01 -5.17 26.41
CA ILE A 210 -14.12 -5.95 25.81
C ILE A 210 -13.61 -7.16 25.01
N ASP A 211 -12.31 -7.44 25.05
CA ASP A 211 -11.64 -8.58 24.44
C ASP A 211 -10.72 -9.32 25.40
N TRP A 212 -10.49 -10.61 25.12
CA TRP A 212 -9.58 -11.46 25.90
C TRP A 212 -8.11 -11.02 25.78
N ALA A 213 -7.72 -10.38 24.68
CA ALA A 213 -6.36 -9.87 24.46
C ALA A 213 -6.15 -8.43 24.96
N ASP A 214 -7.20 -7.71 25.36
CA ASP A 214 -7.07 -6.33 25.89
C ASP A 214 -6.10 -6.21 27.08
N PRO A 215 -6.01 -7.17 28.01
CA PRO A 215 -4.99 -7.15 29.05
C PRO A 215 -3.55 -7.18 28.52
N LEU A 216 -3.31 -7.74 27.32
CA LEU A 216 -2.01 -7.74 26.65
C LEU A 216 -1.74 -6.43 25.91
N LYS A 217 -2.81 -5.71 25.54
CA LYS A 217 -2.73 -4.39 24.88
C LYS A 217 -2.44 -3.26 25.83
N TYR A 218 -2.73 -3.43 27.12
CA TYR A 218 -2.42 -2.41 28.13
C TYR A 218 -2.03 -3.06 29.44
N ILE A 219 -0.71 -3.19 29.64
CA ILE A 219 -0.08 -3.70 30.85
C ILE A 219 0.48 -2.49 31.62
N PRO A 220 -0.20 -1.99 32.67
CA PRO A 220 0.32 -0.87 33.45
C PRO A 220 1.58 -1.30 34.21
N LEU A 221 2.64 -0.50 34.13
CA LEU A 221 3.91 -0.72 34.82
C LEU A 221 4.09 0.21 36.03
N ASN A 222 3.15 1.14 36.25
CA ASN A 222 3.08 1.97 37.44
C ASN A 222 1.63 2.19 37.89
N ASN A 223 1.45 2.65 39.14
CA ASN A 223 0.13 2.85 39.75
C ASN A 223 -0.71 3.91 39.02
N SER A 224 -0.07 4.94 38.44
CA SER A 224 -0.79 5.95 37.68
C SER A 224 -1.29 5.39 36.34
N GLY A 225 -0.66 4.38 35.75
CA GLY A 225 -0.92 3.96 34.36
C GLY A 225 -0.34 4.90 33.32
N SER A 226 0.53 5.83 33.70
CA SER A 226 1.25 6.67 32.72
C SER A 226 2.39 5.90 32.03
N ILE A 227 2.85 4.81 32.63
CA ILE A 227 3.83 3.90 32.04
C ILE A 227 3.15 2.57 31.78
N TYR A 228 3.15 2.12 30.54
CA TYR A 228 2.49 0.87 30.16
C TYR A 228 3.18 0.20 28.98
N LEU A 229 2.96 -1.11 28.87
CA LEU A 229 3.42 -1.95 27.78
C LEU A 229 2.23 -2.47 26.98
N THR A 230 2.32 -2.38 25.66
CA THR A 230 1.41 -3.02 24.71
C THR A 230 2.15 -4.13 23.99
N LEU A 231 1.53 -5.31 23.91
CA LEU A 231 2.02 -6.44 23.14
C LEU A 231 1.18 -6.62 21.87
N SER A 232 1.79 -7.09 20.80
CA SER A 232 1.12 -7.36 19.53
C SER A 232 1.64 -8.61 18.88
N GLY A 233 0.75 -9.31 18.18
CA GLY A 233 1.12 -10.48 17.40
C GLY A 233 0.43 -10.51 16.05
N ASN A 234 1.15 -11.03 15.06
CA ASN A 234 0.60 -11.34 13.74
C ASN A 234 1.09 -12.71 13.31
N PHE A 235 0.21 -13.53 12.77
CA PHE A 235 0.55 -14.68 11.96
C PHE A 235 -0.15 -14.53 10.62
N ARG A 236 0.58 -14.75 9.53
CA ARG A 236 0.06 -14.64 8.18
C ARG A 236 0.47 -15.84 7.35
N HIS A 237 -0.50 -16.48 6.72
CA HIS A 237 -0.27 -17.44 5.65
C HIS A 237 -0.75 -16.85 4.33
N HIS A 238 0.11 -16.85 3.33
CA HIS A 238 -0.31 -16.64 1.94
C HIS A 238 -0.12 -17.92 1.14
N GLY A 239 -1.12 -18.27 0.34
CA GLY A 239 -1.01 -19.21 -0.77
C GLY A 239 -1.18 -18.46 -2.09
N PHE A 240 -0.38 -18.77 -3.09
CA PHE A 240 -0.48 -18.22 -4.44
C PHE A 240 -0.49 -19.37 -5.43
N TYR A 241 -1.46 -19.38 -6.31
CA TYR A 241 -1.58 -20.30 -7.42
C TYR A 241 -1.44 -19.51 -8.72
N ASP A 242 -0.46 -19.89 -9.52
CA ASP A 242 -0.20 -19.29 -10.82
C ASP A 242 -0.39 -20.37 -11.90
N GLN A 243 -1.36 -20.20 -12.80
CA GLN A 243 -1.54 -21.13 -13.91
C GLN A 243 -0.44 -20.98 -14.97
N ARG A 244 -0.05 -19.73 -15.28
CA ARG A 244 0.98 -19.36 -16.25
C ARG A 244 1.77 -18.17 -15.72
N ALA A 245 2.78 -18.44 -14.89
CA ALA A 245 3.49 -17.42 -14.14
C ALA A 245 4.21 -16.39 -15.03
N GLY A 246 4.05 -15.09 -14.72
CA GLY A 246 4.66 -13.97 -15.44
C GLY A 246 4.33 -13.97 -16.94
N PHE A 247 3.04 -14.03 -17.30
CA PHE A 247 2.58 -14.23 -18.69
C PHE A 247 3.17 -15.49 -19.36
N GLY A 248 3.45 -16.55 -18.61
CA GLY A 248 4.06 -17.79 -19.12
C GLY A 248 5.55 -17.70 -19.43
N THR A 249 6.24 -16.64 -19.00
CA THR A 249 7.71 -16.55 -19.10
C THR A 249 8.41 -17.48 -18.10
N ILE A 250 7.79 -17.73 -16.95
CA ILE A 250 8.31 -18.64 -15.94
C ILE A 250 7.89 -20.06 -16.32
N LYS A 251 8.87 -20.97 -16.50
CA LYS A 251 8.62 -22.35 -16.93
C LYS A 251 8.40 -23.30 -15.75
N LYS A 252 7.45 -22.95 -14.89
CA LYS A 252 7.11 -23.68 -13.65
C LYS A 252 5.60 -23.90 -13.50
N ASP A 253 4.91 -24.07 -14.62
CA ASP A 253 3.45 -24.04 -14.71
C ASP A 253 2.82 -25.44 -14.53
N PRO A 254 1.70 -25.59 -13.78
CA PRO A 254 1.20 -24.62 -12.81
C PRO A 254 2.13 -24.56 -11.58
N SER A 255 2.14 -23.40 -10.93
CA SER A 255 2.91 -23.20 -9.70
C SER A 255 2.00 -22.96 -8.51
N TYR A 256 2.39 -23.49 -7.36
CA TYR A 256 1.80 -23.16 -6.07
C TYR A 256 2.91 -22.66 -5.14
N ARG A 257 2.81 -21.41 -4.72
CA ARG A 257 3.72 -20.75 -3.80
C ARG A 257 3.01 -20.60 -2.46
N SER A 258 3.69 -20.87 -1.36
CA SER A 258 3.17 -20.64 -0.02
C SER A 258 4.19 -19.92 0.83
N THR A 259 3.72 -18.94 1.60
CA THR A 259 4.54 -18.22 2.57
C THR A 259 3.85 -18.14 3.91
N LEU A 260 4.65 -18.20 4.97
CA LEU A 260 4.24 -18.11 6.35
C LEU A 260 5.06 -17.03 7.02
N ARG A 261 4.43 -16.22 7.85
CA ARG A 261 5.09 -15.20 8.64
C ARG A 261 4.48 -15.13 10.01
N TRP A 262 5.31 -14.84 10.98
CA TRP A 262 4.83 -14.32 12.25
C TRP A 262 5.63 -13.08 12.67
N ASN A 263 4.96 -12.20 13.40
CA ASN A 263 5.54 -11.03 14.03
C ASN A 263 5.12 -11.00 15.50
N ALA A 264 6.03 -10.56 16.37
CA ALA A 264 5.76 -10.30 17.77
C ALA A 264 6.35 -8.93 18.13
N GLY A 265 5.50 -8.02 18.61
CA GLY A 265 5.88 -6.65 18.91
C GLY A 265 5.61 -6.27 20.36
N ALA A 266 6.43 -5.37 20.88
CA ALA A 266 6.35 -4.77 22.19
C ALA A 266 6.48 -3.25 22.05
N ASP A 267 5.61 -2.53 22.74
CA ASP A 267 5.50 -1.08 22.67
C ASP A 267 5.43 -0.50 24.09
N LEU A 268 6.52 0.09 24.53
CA LEU A 268 6.69 0.65 25.86
C LEU A 268 6.48 2.16 25.81
N HIS A 269 5.44 2.63 26.51
CA HIS A 269 5.16 4.05 26.70
C HIS A 269 5.68 4.48 28.05
N LEU A 270 6.56 5.49 28.06
CA LEU A 270 7.17 6.08 29.25
C LEU A 270 6.60 7.49 29.45
N GLY A 271 5.44 7.56 30.11
CA GLY A 271 4.72 8.82 30.29
C GLY A 271 4.11 9.32 28.97
N GLU A 272 4.01 10.64 28.83
CA GLU A 272 3.39 11.27 27.65
C GLU A 272 4.36 11.48 26.48
N HIS A 273 5.67 11.40 26.74
CA HIS A 273 6.68 11.95 25.83
C HIS A 273 7.57 10.91 25.16
N VAL A 274 7.86 9.78 25.81
CA VAL A 274 8.85 8.83 25.29
C VAL A 274 8.19 7.49 25.02
N ARG A 275 8.50 6.91 23.88
CA ARG A 275 8.01 5.60 23.45
C ARG A 275 9.13 4.79 22.83
N LEU A 276 9.18 3.50 23.18
CA LEU A 276 10.13 2.53 22.62
C LEU A 276 9.34 1.39 21.99
N TYR A 277 9.57 1.15 20.70
CA TYR A 277 8.89 0.08 19.98
C TYR A 277 9.91 -0.93 19.44
N GLY A 278 9.60 -2.21 19.58
CA GLY A 278 10.36 -3.31 18.98
C GLY A 278 9.45 -4.38 18.40
N GLU A 279 9.78 -4.90 17.22
CA GLU A 279 9.05 -5.98 16.57
C GLU A 279 10.02 -7.00 15.97
N LEU A 280 9.86 -8.25 16.36
CA LEU A 280 10.53 -9.40 15.78
C LEU A 280 9.68 -10.01 14.68
N LEU A 281 10.32 -10.53 13.63
CA LEU A 281 9.66 -11.23 12.53
C LEU A 281 10.46 -12.49 12.17
N SER A 282 9.74 -13.52 11.72
CA SER A 282 10.31 -14.61 10.94
C SER A 282 9.40 -14.96 9.77
N GLY A 283 10.01 -15.32 8.64
CA GLY A 283 9.30 -15.59 7.38
C GLY A 283 9.79 -16.87 6.70
N GLN A 284 8.87 -17.76 6.36
CA GLN A 284 9.14 -18.94 5.56
C GLN A 284 8.44 -18.85 4.20
N ALA A 285 9.04 -19.48 3.19
CA ALA A 285 8.50 -19.56 1.85
C ALA A 285 8.82 -20.93 1.22
N GLY A 286 7.85 -21.52 0.53
CA GLY A 286 7.94 -22.83 -0.12
C GLY A 286 6.81 -23.04 -1.13
N GLY A 287 6.52 -24.30 -1.46
CA GLY A 287 5.44 -24.69 -2.36
C GLY A 287 5.85 -25.72 -3.41
N ILE A 288 5.02 -25.90 -4.44
CA ILE A 288 5.23 -26.82 -5.56
C ILE A 288 5.53 -25.99 -6.81
N ASN A 289 6.59 -26.34 -7.54
CA ASN A 289 7.07 -25.55 -8.68
C ASN A 289 7.29 -24.06 -8.34
N TYR A 290 7.60 -23.73 -7.09
CA TYR A 290 7.76 -22.35 -6.65
C TYR A 290 8.90 -21.64 -7.40
N TYR A 291 8.77 -20.32 -7.52
CA TYR A 291 9.74 -19.44 -8.16
C TYR A 291 9.82 -18.10 -7.41
N GLY A 292 10.76 -17.25 -7.79
CA GLY A 292 10.80 -15.85 -7.32
C GLY A 292 11.26 -15.64 -5.87
N TYR A 293 11.55 -16.71 -5.12
CA TYR A 293 12.11 -16.60 -3.75
C TYR A 293 13.62 -16.36 -3.69
N ALA A 294 14.22 -16.05 -4.84
CA ALA A 294 15.60 -15.56 -4.92
C ALA A 294 15.59 -14.07 -4.55
N GLY A 295 15.64 -13.78 -3.25
CA GLY A 295 15.68 -12.42 -2.71
C GLY A 295 15.43 -12.45 -1.20
N GLY A 296 16.18 -11.63 -0.46
CA GLY A 296 16.17 -11.62 1.03
C GLY A 296 14.83 -11.27 1.68
N ARG A 297 13.79 -10.96 0.90
CA ARG A 297 12.47 -10.52 1.40
C ARG A 297 11.40 -11.62 1.40
N TRP A 298 11.71 -12.82 0.91
CA TRP A 298 10.78 -13.96 0.93
C TRP A 298 11.02 -14.91 2.09
N ARG A 299 12.25 -14.98 2.59
CA ARG A 299 12.62 -15.80 3.73
C ARG A 299 13.43 -14.96 4.68
N SER A 300 13.07 -14.99 5.95
CA SER A 300 13.87 -14.44 7.03
C SER A 300 13.91 -15.45 8.17
N LYS A 301 15.07 -15.54 8.83
CA LYS A 301 15.15 -16.19 10.14
C LYS A 301 14.49 -15.25 11.17
N LEU A 302 14.87 -15.33 12.42
CA LEU A 302 14.41 -14.37 13.42
C LEU A 302 15.22 -13.08 13.27
N ASP A 303 14.57 -11.94 13.04
CA ASP A 303 15.22 -10.64 13.00
C ASP A 303 14.29 -9.52 13.49
N ALA A 304 14.87 -8.34 13.78
CA ALA A 304 14.16 -7.13 14.15
C ALA A 304 13.58 -6.46 12.90
N GLN A 305 12.28 -6.61 12.70
CA GLN A 305 11.55 -5.93 11.63
C GLN A 305 11.46 -4.42 11.91
N GLN A 306 11.25 -4.04 13.18
CA GLN A 306 11.16 -2.66 13.63
C GLN A 306 11.82 -2.53 15.00
N ALA A 307 12.49 -1.41 15.23
CA ALA A 307 13.12 -1.04 16.48
C ALA A 307 13.37 0.46 16.47
N PHE A 308 12.54 1.25 17.15
CA PHE A 308 12.66 2.71 17.13
C PHE A 308 12.36 3.32 18.49
N LEU A 309 12.91 4.52 18.68
CA LEU A 309 12.59 5.44 19.76
C LEU A 309 11.78 6.60 19.18
N GLU A 310 10.73 6.98 19.88
CA GLU A 310 9.90 8.13 19.55
C GLU A 310 9.87 9.10 20.75
N VAL A 311 10.08 10.39 20.46
CA VAL A 311 9.84 11.49 21.40
C VAL A 311 8.72 12.35 20.85
N LYS A 312 7.70 12.65 21.65
CA LYS A 312 6.51 13.40 21.24
C LYS A 312 6.07 14.41 22.29
N GLY A 313 5.32 15.42 21.85
CA GLY A 313 4.78 16.45 22.73
C GLY A 313 3.85 17.40 22.02
N HIS A 314 3.40 18.41 22.75
CA HIS A 314 2.56 19.48 22.23
C HIS A 314 3.32 20.80 22.26
N LEU A 315 3.54 21.42 21.10
CA LEU A 315 4.25 22.69 20.97
C LEU A 315 3.75 23.43 19.74
N LEU A 316 3.75 24.77 19.75
CA LEU A 316 3.27 25.63 18.65
C LEU A 316 1.83 25.29 18.18
N GLY A 317 0.97 24.84 19.10
CA GLY A 317 -0.40 24.42 18.79
C GLY A 317 -0.52 23.13 17.97
N ALA A 318 0.56 22.36 17.87
CA ALA A 318 0.61 21.07 17.18
C ALA A 318 1.00 19.93 18.10
N ASN A 319 0.44 18.75 17.83
CA ASN A 319 0.98 17.50 18.34
C ASN A 319 2.14 17.08 17.43
N MET A 320 3.36 17.05 17.97
CA MET A 320 4.58 16.81 17.20
C MET A 320 5.39 15.67 17.79
N GLY A 321 6.21 15.05 16.96
CA GLY A 321 7.13 14.02 17.40
C GLY A 321 8.26 13.75 16.42
N ALA A 322 9.28 13.07 16.91
CA ALA A 322 10.43 12.61 16.15
C ALA A 322 10.69 11.14 16.48
N MET A 323 10.89 10.34 15.43
CA MET A 323 11.19 8.93 15.48
C MET A 323 12.59 8.69 14.92
N VAL A 324 13.36 7.85 15.60
CA VAL A 324 14.69 7.42 15.15
C VAL A 324 14.83 5.91 15.30
N GLY A 325 15.34 5.26 14.26
CA GLY A 325 15.60 3.82 14.25
C GLY A 325 15.03 3.13 13.02
N ARG A 326 14.66 1.87 13.20
CA ARG A 326 14.11 0.99 12.17
C ARG A 326 12.58 0.97 12.26
N MET A 327 11.87 1.39 11.21
CA MET A 327 10.42 1.56 11.20
C MET A 327 9.80 1.15 9.86
N SER A 328 8.49 0.86 9.87
CA SER A 328 7.71 0.79 8.64
C SER A 328 7.31 2.20 8.19
N PHE A 329 7.34 2.46 6.88
CA PHE A 329 6.93 3.74 6.31
C PHE A 329 5.73 3.53 5.37
N LEU A 330 4.62 4.20 5.67
CA LEU A 330 3.34 4.08 4.96
C LEU A 330 2.81 5.43 4.47
N ASP A 331 3.52 6.54 4.71
CA ASP A 331 3.07 7.89 4.40
C ASP A 331 3.37 8.29 2.95
N ALA A 332 2.73 7.57 2.03
CA ALA A 332 2.80 7.82 0.61
C ALA A 332 1.53 7.30 -0.06
N PRO A 333 1.21 7.76 -1.28
CA PRO A 333 0.02 7.26 -1.96
C PRO A 333 0.12 5.75 -2.24
N PRO A 334 -1.00 5.01 -2.22
CA PRO A 334 -1.02 3.55 -2.44
C PRO A 334 -0.46 3.13 -3.80
N TYR A 335 -0.50 4.01 -4.82
CA TYR A 335 0.08 3.80 -6.14
C TYR A 335 1.60 4.05 -6.21
N PHE A 336 2.21 4.51 -5.12
CA PHE A 336 3.66 4.60 -4.95
C PHE A 336 4.19 3.48 -4.05
N THR A 337 3.62 3.34 -2.85
CA THR A 337 3.93 2.22 -1.95
C THR A 337 2.78 1.91 -1.01
N ALA A 338 2.69 0.66 -0.58
CA ALA A 338 1.77 0.20 0.44
C ALA A 338 2.49 -0.65 1.53
N GLY A 339 3.77 -0.37 1.80
CA GLY A 339 4.54 -1.09 2.82
C GLY A 339 4.95 -2.53 2.46
N SER A 340 4.74 -2.93 1.20
CA SER A 340 4.95 -4.28 0.61
C SER A 340 3.84 -5.30 0.90
N VAL A 341 3.07 -5.64 -0.15
CA VAL A 341 1.87 -6.49 -0.06
C VAL A 341 2.20 -7.99 -0.08
N TYR A 342 3.12 -8.45 -0.93
CA TYR A 342 3.31 -9.89 -1.18
C TYR A 342 4.57 -10.55 -0.62
N PRO A 343 5.79 -9.98 -0.79
CA PRO A 343 6.95 -10.52 -0.10
C PRO A 343 6.65 -10.76 1.38
N THR A 344 7.11 -11.90 1.89
CA THR A 344 6.85 -12.32 3.26
C THR A 344 7.35 -11.26 4.24
N VAL A 345 8.55 -10.72 4.01
CA VAL A 345 9.15 -9.65 4.81
C VAL A 345 8.74 -8.28 4.25
N PRO A 346 7.95 -7.47 4.99
CA PRO A 346 7.59 -6.10 4.58
C PRO A 346 8.81 -5.20 4.47
N TYR A 347 8.65 -4.03 3.85
CA TYR A 347 9.73 -3.04 3.85
C TYR A 347 9.97 -2.51 5.27
N SER A 348 11.23 -2.38 5.63
CA SER A 348 11.69 -1.82 6.89
C SER A 348 12.75 -0.76 6.57
N TRP A 349 12.68 0.38 7.25
CA TRP A 349 13.41 1.59 6.94
C TRP A 349 14.18 2.06 8.15
N ASN A 350 15.48 2.33 8.00
CA ASN A 350 16.35 2.83 9.06
C ASN A 350 16.57 4.32 8.83
N GLY A 351 16.33 5.16 9.83
CA GLY A 351 16.57 6.59 9.73
C GLY A 351 15.73 7.41 10.69
N VAL A 352 15.32 8.58 10.24
CA VAL A 352 14.55 9.54 11.03
C VAL A 352 13.24 9.92 10.34
N ARG A 353 12.20 10.14 11.16
CA ARG A 353 10.93 10.74 10.74
C ARG A 353 10.52 11.78 11.78
N GLY A 354 10.28 13.01 11.36
CA GLY A 354 9.64 14.04 12.17
C GLY A 354 8.23 14.30 11.67
N TYR A 355 7.30 14.59 12.57
CA TYR A 355 5.91 14.89 12.20
C TYR A 355 5.32 16.00 13.08
N ALA A 356 4.35 16.74 12.55
CA ALA A 356 3.55 17.70 13.30
C ALA A 356 2.11 17.77 12.78
N PHE A 357 1.15 17.74 13.71
CA PHE A 357 -0.28 17.78 13.45
C PHE A 357 -0.92 19.00 14.10
N TRP A 358 -1.42 19.91 13.26
CA TRP A 358 -2.39 20.92 13.65
C TRP A 358 -3.80 20.42 13.36
N LYS A 359 -4.81 21.21 13.77
CA LYS A 359 -6.24 20.87 13.63
C LYS A 359 -6.66 20.42 12.22
N ARG A 360 -6.06 20.97 11.17
CA ARG A 360 -6.42 20.70 9.76
C ARG A 360 -5.22 20.59 8.81
N PHE A 361 -4.00 20.61 9.33
CA PHE A 361 -2.80 20.52 8.54
C PHE A 361 -1.81 19.60 9.24
N ARG A 362 -1.15 18.73 8.49
CA ARG A 362 -0.03 17.94 8.99
C ARG A 362 1.16 18.04 8.05
N VAL A 363 2.33 17.83 8.61
CA VAL A 363 3.60 17.69 7.88
C VAL A 363 4.39 16.53 8.46
N ASP A 364 5.04 15.79 7.57
CA ASP A 364 5.95 14.70 7.86
C ASP A 364 7.23 14.94 7.06
N LEU A 365 8.39 14.83 7.73
CA LEU A 365 9.72 14.93 7.13
C LEU A 365 10.48 13.65 7.44
N PHE A 366 11.17 13.08 6.44
CA PHE A 366 11.85 11.80 6.63
C PHE A 366 13.11 11.67 5.79
N ASP A 367 14.08 10.93 6.32
CA ASP A 367 15.27 10.45 5.61
C ASP A 367 15.55 9.01 6.06
N LEU A 368 15.40 8.09 5.12
CA LEU A 368 15.29 6.66 5.38
C LEU A 368 16.19 5.87 4.44
N SER A 369 16.83 4.84 4.97
CA SER A 369 17.61 3.85 4.24
C SER A 369 16.96 2.48 4.39
N LEU A 370 16.72 1.79 3.28
CA LEU A 370 16.06 0.50 3.28
C LEU A 370 16.89 -0.53 4.04
N THR A 371 16.27 -1.39 4.84
CA THR A 371 16.96 -2.51 5.50
C THR A 371 17.48 -3.51 4.46
N ASN A 372 18.71 -3.99 4.65
CA ASN A 372 19.31 -5.06 3.88
C ASN A 372 19.02 -6.42 4.54
N ASN A 373 18.03 -7.14 4.01
CA ASN A 373 17.65 -8.49 4.45
C ASN A 373 18.39 -9.62 3.71
N ALA A 374 19.50 -9.34 3.03
CA ALA A 374 20.26 -10.37 2.31
C ALA A 374 20.89 -11.43 3.23
N PRO A 375 21.42 -11.10 4.43
CA PRO A 375 21.94 -12.10 5.35
C PRO A 375 20.88 -13.13 5.75
N THR A 376 21.25 -14.41 5.74
CA THR A 376 20.33 -15.52 6.06
C THR A 376 20.46 -16.02 7.50
N THR A 377 21.20 -15.29 8.34
CA THR A 377 21.44 -15.60 9.76
C THR A 377 20.50 -14.79 10.62
N ALA A 378 20.06 -15.33 11.76
CA ALA A 378 19.18 -14.61 12.68
C ALA A 378 19.88 -13.37 13.26
N PHE A 379 19.16 -12.24 13.37
CA PHE A 379 19.66 -10.95 13.88
C PHE A 379 20.87 -10.40 13.12
N HIS A 380 20.85 -10.50 11.78
CA HIS A 380 21.91 -10.01 10.91
C HIS A 380 21.42 -9.00 9.87
N ASP A 381 20.16 -8.56 9.92
CA ASP A 381 19.67 -7.49 9.04
C ASP A 381 20.45 -6.19 9.26
N GLN A 382 21.01 -5.65 8.18
CA GLN A 382 21.87 -4.47 8.21
C GLN A 382 21.15 -3.23 7.66
N VAL A 383 21.70 -2.04 7.94
CA VAL A 383 21.28 -0.82 7.24
C VAL A 383 21.71 -0.92 5.77
N GLY A 384 20.76 -0.78 4.84
CA GLY A 384 20.99 -0.92 3.41
C GLY A 384 21.16 0.43 2.71
N TRP A 385 22.37 0.98 2.79
CA TRP A 385 22.75 2.28 2.20
C TRP A 385 22.58 2.40 0.68
N LYS A 386 22.33 1.29 -0.01
CA LYS A 386 22.13 1.22 -1.47
C LYS A 386 20.77 1.76 -1.92
N THR A 387 19.79 1.85 -1.02
CA THR A 387 18.45 2.33 -1.31
C THR A 387 18.05 3.36 -0.26
N ARG A 388 17.78 4.58 -0.70
CA ARG A 388 17.34 5.69 0.15
C ARG A 388 15.99 6.22 -0.29
N LEU A 389 15.18 6.66 0.67
CA LEU A 389 13.91 7.34 0.51
C LEU A 389 13.91 8.54 1.46
N PHE A 390 13.70 9.73 0.94
CA PHE A 390 13.72 10.97 1.71
C PHE A 390 12.70 11.95 1.15
N GLY A 391 12.29 12.91 1.97
CA GLY A 391 11.44 13.99 1.50
C GLY A 391 10.46 14.49 2.55
N ALA A 392 9.35 15.01 2.04
CA ALA A 392 8.33 15.66 2.85
C ALA A 392 6.94 15.27 2.35
N TYR A 393 6.03 15.04 3.28
CA TYR A 393 4.62 14.82 3.02
C TYR A 393 3.81 15.85 3.80
N THR A 394 2.75 16.38 3.19
CA THR A 394 1.81 17.28 3.85
C THR A 394 0.40 16.86 3.51
N SER A 395 -0.53 17.10 4.43
CA SER A 395 -1.96 16.89 4.16
C SER A 395 -2.78 18.00 4.80
N TYR A 396 -3.64 18.61 3.99
CA TYR A 396 -4.62 19.59 4.43
C TYR A 396 -6.02 18.97 4.43
N ALA A 397 -6.64 18.96 5.61
CA ALA A 397 -8.00 18.47 5.82
C ALA A 397 -9.00 19.60 5.59
N VAL A 398 -9.63 19.58 4.41
CA VAL A 398 -10.66 20.56 4.01
C VAL A 398 -11.77 20.59 5.06
N PRO A 399 -12.32 21.78 5.40
CA PRO A 399 -13.48 21.91 6.27
C PRO A 399 -14.60 20.93 5.91
N ASN A 400 -15.07 20.21 6.92
CA ASN A 400 -16.15 19.24 6.77
C ASN A 400 -17.39 19.95 6.24
N PHE A 401 -18.03 19.35 5.25
CA PHE A 401 -19.25 19.88 4.65
C PHE A 401 -20.25 18.76 4.41
N LYS A 402 -21.47 19.13 4.07
CA LYS A 402 -22.49 18.17 3.63
C LYS A 402 -22.73 18.34 2.13
N PHE A 403 -22.84 17.23 1.43
CA PHE A 403 -23.23 17.18 0.02
C PHE A 403 -24.22 16.04 -0.15
N LEU A 404 -25.38 16.32 -0.78
CA LEU A 404 -26.50 15.38 -0.89
C LEU A 404 -26.85 14.73 0.46
N ASP A 405 -26.98 15.57 1.50
CA ASP A 405 -27.30 15.20 2.89
C ASP A 405 -26.35 14.19 3.55
N ARG A 406 -25.12 14.08 3.03
CA ARG A 406 -24.08 13.21 3.58
C ARG A 406 -22.84 13.99 3.96
N ASN A 407 -22.23 13.61 5.07
CA ASN A 407 -20.98 14.18 5.56
C ASN A 407 -19.86 13.92 4.55
N SER A 408 -19.04 14.93 4.33
CA SER A 408 -17.93 14.94 3.38
C SER A 408 -16.63 15.28 4.09
N GLN A 409 -15.58 14.52 3.79
CA GLN A 409 -14.23 14.80 4.23
C GLN A 409 -13.29 14.67 3.04
N ILE A 410 -12.57 15.74 2.72
CA ILE A 410 -11.59 15.79 1.64
C ILE A 410 -10.22 16.11 2.24
N PHE A 411 -9.19 15.46 1.72
CA PHE A 411 -7.79 15.71 2.00
C PHE A 411 -7.08 16.15 0.73
N VAL A 412 -6.25 17.16 0.86
CA VAL A 412 -5.33 17.63 -0.18
C VAL A 412 -3.93 17.35 0.31
N ASP A 413 -3.30 16.34 -0.28
CA ASP A 413 -1.94 15.95 0.04
C ASP A 413 -0.99 16.55 -0.99
N THR A 414 0.09 17.14 -0.53
CA THR A 414 1.21 17.57 -1.37
C THR A 414 2.50 17.00 -0.83
N PHE A 415 3.34 16.46 -1.70
CA PHE A 415 4.50 15.71 -1.28
C PHE A 415 5.67 15.84 -2.26
N TYR A 416 6.85 15.60 -1.73
CA TYR A 416 8.07 15.36 -2.48
C TYR A 416 8.68 14.05 -1.99
N LEU A 417 8.80 13.09 -2.91
CA LEU A 417 9.40 11.77 -2.65
C LEU A 417 10.70 11.66 -3.46
N GLY A 418 11.81 11.90 -2.78
CA GLY A 418 13.16 11.71 -3.30
C GLY A 418 13.65 10.28 -3.00
N TYR A 419 14.26 9.62 -3.97
CA TYR A 419 14.87 8.31 -3.71
C TYR A 419 16.05 7.99 -4.61
N ILE A 420 16.98 7.22 -4.04
CA ILE A 420 18.21 6.79 -4.71
C ILE A 420 18.24 5.27 -4.72
N LEU A 421 18.46 4.69 -5.90
CA LEU A 421 18.66 3.25 -6.09
C LEU A 421 20.03 3.02 -6.70
N ALA A 422 20.92 2.38 -5.96
CA ALA A 422 22.28 2.06 -6.44
C ALA A 422 22.29 1.02 -7.57
N SER A 423 21.20 0.24 -7.72
CA SER A 423 21.06 -0.76 -8.78
C SER A 423 19.63 -0.73 -9.34
N ASN A 424 19.47 -0.10 -10.50
CA ASN A 424 18.21 0.02 -11.21
C ASN A 424 18.44 -0.05 -12.72
N PRO A 425 18.46 -1.25 -13.33
CA PRO A 425 18.62 -1.36 -14.77
C PRO A 425 17.41 -0.77 -15.51
N ILE A 426 17.66 -0.13 -16.66
CA ILE A 426 16.60 0.38 -17.55
C ILE A 426 16.53 -0.45 -18.83
N ALA A 427 15.35 -0.52 -19.45
CA ALA A 427 15.17 -1.25 -20.71
C ALA A 427 15.89 -0.55 -21.87
N LYS A 428 16.38 -1.36 -22.81
CA LYS A 428 16.79 -0.91 -24.16
C LYS A 428 16.11 -1.80 -25.20
N THR A 429 16.29 -1.49 -26.49
CA THR A 429 15.65 -2.24 -27.59
C THR A 429 15.84 -3.74 -27.43
N THR A 430 17.06 -4.16 -27.10
CA THR A 430 17.46 -5.54 -26.79
C THR A 430 18.18 -5.63 -25.44
N GLY A 431 17.53 -6.18 -24.41
CA GLY A 431 18.10 -6.32 -23.06
C GLY A 431 17.98 -5.06 -22.20
N THR A 432 18.97 -4.81 -21.34
CA THR A 432 18.96 -3.70 -20.38
C THR A 432 20.28 -2.92 -20.35
N ILE A 433 20.25 -1.73 -19.74
CA ILE A 433 21.41 -0.93 -19.35
C ILE A 433 21.46 -0.94 -17.83
N ALA A 434 22.51 -1.54 -17.26
CA ALA A 434 22.74 -1.51 -15.82
C ALA A 434 23.13 -0.08 -15.38
N GLY A 435 22.73 0.31 -14.18
CA GLY A 435 23.02 1.64 -13.64
C GLY A 435 22.36 1.90 -12.30
N SER A 436 22.52 3.12 -11.81
CA SER A 436 21.84 3.66 -10.63
C SER A 436 20.89 4.78 -11.04
N THR A 437 19.97 5.16 -10.16
CA THR A 437 19.09 6.30 -10.42
C THR A 437 18.84 7.11 -9.17
N HIS A 438 18.80 8.43 -9.34
CA HIS A 438 18.23 9.38 -8.40
C HIS A 438 16.92 9.90 -9.00
N ARG A 439 15.84 9.90 -8.23
CA ARG A 439 14.53 10.36 -8.68
C ARG A 439 13.97 11.39 -7.69
N ASP A 440 13.55 12.52 -8.24
CA ASP A 440 12.88 13.60 -7.55
C ASP A 440 11.41 13.57 -7.94
N THR A 441 10.52 13.23 -7.02
CA THR A 441 9.10 12.99 -7.36
C THR A 441 8.16 13.91 -6.58
N PRO A 442 8.02 15.19 -6.95
CA PRO A 442 6.95 16.03 -6.44
C PRO A 442 5.58 15.54 -6.95
N GLY A 443 4.56 15.64 -6.10
CA GLY A 443 3.21 15.25 -6.46
C GLY A 443 2.15 15.81 -5.53
N MET A 444 0.91 15.58 -5.95
CA MET A 444 -0.29 15.99 -5.24
C MET A 444 -1.34 14.89 -5.33
N ARG A 445 -2.15 14.74 -4.28
CA ARG A 445 -3.30 13.85 -4.25
C ARG A 445 -4.48 14.54 -3.59
N ILE A 446 -5.61 14.61 -4.27
CA ILE A 446 -6.88 15.08 -3.71
C ILE A 446 -7.79 13.87 -3.57
N TRP A 447 -8.22 13.57 -2.36
CA TRP A 447 -8.94 12.33 -2.09
C TRP A 447 -9.87 12.46 -0.89
N GLY A 448 -10.81 11.53 -0.77
CA GLY A 448 -11.81 11.54 0.29
C GLY A 448 -13.19 11.22 -0.25
N ASN A 449 -14.19 11.87 0.33
CA ASN A 449 -15.57 11.76 -0.12
C ASN A 449 -16.28 13.12 -0.15
N ALA A 450 -17.09 13.30 -1.19
CA ALA A 450 -18.06 14.38 -1.32
C ALA A 450 -19.45 13.76 -1.36
N GLY A 451 -20.10 13.68 -0.20
CA GLY A 451 -21.37 12.99 -0.02
C GLY A 451 -21.30 11.52 -0.44
N PRO A 452 -22.09 11.06 -1.44
CA PRO A 452 -22.01 9.70 -1.97
C PRO A 452 -20.83 9.45 -2.91
N ILE A 453 -20.10 10.49 -3.32
CA ILE A 453 -18.98 10.37 -4.25
C ILE A 453 -17.72 10.05 -3.44
N GLU A 454 -17.04 8.95 -3.78
CA GLU A 454 -15.75 8.55 -3.24
C GLU A 454 -14.71 8.69 -4.34
N PHE A 455 -13.60 9.37 -4.07
CA PHE A 455 -12.61 9.65 -5.11
C PHE A 455 -11.19 9.77 -4.56
N SER A 456 -10.23 9.48 -5.43
CA SER A 456 -8.81 9.75 -5.21
C SER A 456 -8.18 10.12 -6.54
N LEU A 457 -7.74 11.36 -6.67
CA LEU A 457 -7.08 11.90 -7.87
C LEU A 457 -5.64 12.26 -7.50
N GLY A 458 -4.68 11.67 -8.18
CA GLY A 458 -3.25 11.79 -7.91
C GLY A 458 -2.47 12.15 -9.16
N GLY A 459 -1.48 13.02 -9.01
CA GLY A 459 -0.56 13.39 -10.07
C GLY A 459 0.85 13.52 -9.52
N MET A 460 1.82 12.95 -10.23
CA MET A 460 3.23 13.04 -9.89
C MET A 460 4.05 13.31 -11.15
N TRP A 461 5.02 14.21 -11.03
CA TRP A 461 6.10 14.33 -11.99
C TRP A 461 7.36 13.78 -11.37
N GLN A 462 8.21 13.15 -12.18
CA GLN A 462 9.43 12.53 -11.73
C GLN A 462 10.60 13.02 -12.56
N GLY A 463 11.46 13.78 -11.90
CA GLY A 463 12.74 14.25 -12.40
C GLY A 463 13.91 13.39 -11.91
N GLY A 464 15.09 14.00 -11.90
CA GLY A 464 16.33 13.38 -11.44
C GLY A 464 17.16 12.83 -12.60
N THR A 465 17.97 11.80 -12.31
CA THR A 465 19.02 11.34 -13.20
C THR A 465 19.22 9.83 -13.13
N PHE A 466 19.45 9.21 -14.28
CA PHE A 466 19.94 7.84 -14.40
C PHE A 466 21.42 7.85 -14.78
N TYR A 467 22.22 7.09 -14.03
CA TYR A 467 23.66 6.95 -14.25
C TYR A 467 23.95 5.54 -14.76
N ALA A 468 24.35 5.43 -16.02
CA ALA A 468 24.73 4.15 -16.59
C ALA A 468 26.02 3.63 -15.92
N ALA A 469 26.06 2.32 -15.65
CA ALA A 469 27.25 1.67 -15.10
C ALA A 469 28.44 1.74 -16.07
N LYS A 470 29.65 1.46 -15.57
CA LYS A 470 30.91 1.44 -16.34
C LYS A 470 31.19 2.76 -17.10
N ASN A 471 30.98 3.90 -16.43
CA ASN A 471 31.17 5.24 -16.99
C ASN A 471 30.36 5.50 -18.26
N GLY A 472 29.18 4.88 -18.37
CA GLY A 472 28.26 5.15 -19.46
C GLY A 472 27.62 6.54 -19.36
N PRO A 473 26.90 6.98 -20.41
CA PRO A 473 26.27 8.29 -20.43
C PRO A 473 25.21 8.43 -19.33
N THR A 474 25.14 9.63 -18.78
CA THR A 474 24.13 10.02 -17.81
C THR A 474 22.88 10.52 -18.55
N ARG A 475 21.69 10.18 -18.04
CA ARG A 475 20.41 10.52 -18.66
C ARG A 475 19.54 11.30 -17.68
N PRO A 476 19.07 12.51 -18.03
CA PRO A 476 18.05 13.17 -17.22
C PRO A 476 16.75 12.37 -17.27
N VAL A 477 15.99 12.40 -16.18
CA VAL A 477 14.69 11.75 -16.08
C VAL A 477 13.59 12.81 -16.22
N SER A 478 12.55 12.49 -16.98
CA SER A 478 11.32 13.28 -17.00
C SER A 478 10.16 12.35 -17.30
N ALA A 479 9.49 11.92 -16.25
CA ALA A 479 8.38 10.98 -16.29
C ALA A 479 7.19 11.55 -15.51
N TYR A 480 6.01 11.00 -15.73
CA TYR A 480 4.80 11.35 -15.01
C TYR A 480 3.96 10.12 -14.67
N SER A 481 3.11 10.28 -13.66
CA SER A 481 2.06 9.35 -13.28
C SER A 481 0.80 10.13 -12.95
N PHE A 482 -0.31 9.77 -13.58
CA PHE A 482 -1.64 10.22 -13.21
C PHE A 482 -2.45 9.00 -12.74
N ASN A 483 -3.10 9.15 -11.61
CA ASN A 483 -3.78 8.06 -10.91
C ASN A 483 -5.17 8.51 -10.49
N SER A 484 -6.22 7.79 -10.88
CA SER A 484 -7.58 8.21 -10.55
C SER A 484 -8.52 7.06 -10.22
N THR A 485 -9.26 7.24 -9.14
CA THR A 485 -10.44 6.44 -8.83
C THR A 485 -11.62 7.36 -8.54
N LEU A 486 -12.78 7.01 -9.09
CA LEU A 486 -14.04 7.72 -8.84
C LEU A 486 -15.15 6.70 -8.71
N SER A 487 -15.91 6.76 -7.62
CA SER A 487 -17.00 5.84 -7.33
C SER A 487 -18.20 6.55 -6.74
N TRP A 488 -19.39 6.00 -6.99
CA TRP A 488 -20.63 6.43 -6.38
C TRP A 488 -21.14 5.37 -5.40
N ARG A 489 -21.39 5.77 -4.15
CA ARG A 489 -21.90 4.91 -3.08
C ARG A 489 -23.42 4.89 -3.02
N PHE A 490 -24.00 3.77 -3.43
CA PHE A 490 -25.42 3.46 -3.32
C PHE A 490 -25.78 2.97 -1.90
N ALA A 491 -25.70 3.85 -0.90
CA ALA A 491 -25.85 3.47 0.50
C ALA A 491 -27.23 2.91 0.90
N LYS A 492 -28.26 3.09 0.05
CA LYS A 492 -29.62 2.55 0.27
C LYS A 492 -29.80 1.13 -0.30
N TRP A 493 -28.86 0.63 -1.09
CA TRP A 493 -28.94 -0.71 -1.68
C TRP A 493 -28.34 -1.74 -0.73
N TRP A 494 -28.79 -2.99 -0.84
CA TRP A 494 -28.21 -4.10 -0.08
C TRP A 494 -26.70 -4.19 -0.34
N GLY A 495 -25.94 -4.31 0.74
CA GLY A 495 -24.48 -4.32 0.73
C GLY A 495 -23.79 -3.01 0.34
N LYS A 496 -24.56 -1.91 0.23
CA LYS A 496 -24.09 -0.53 0.05
C LYS A 496 -22.98 -0.43 -1.02
N PRO A 497 -23.22 -0.91 -2.26
CA PRO A 497 -22.18 -0.97 -3.26
C PRO A 497 -21.63 0.43 -3.60
N ALA A 498 -20.31 0.54 -3.73
CA ALA A 498 -19.68 1.63 -4.46
C ALA A 498 -19.32 1.12 -5.84
N ILE A 499 -19.83 1.78 -6.88
CA ILE A 499 -19.54 1.43 -8.26
C ILE A 499 -18.85 2.62 -8.91
N GLY A 500 -17.78 2.36 -9.65
CA GLY A 500 -16.91 3.39 -10.14
C GLY A 500 -15.99 2.95 -11.26
N ILE A 501 -15.03 3.82 -11.56
CA ILE A 501 -14.01 3.63 -12.57
C ILE A 501 -12.65 3.96 -11.96
N GLN A 502 -11.64 3.18 -12.31
CA GLN A 502 -10.23 3.51 -12.15
C GLN A 502 -9.66 3.83 -13.53
N ALA A 503 -8.87 4.89 -13.62
CA ALA A 503 -8.18 5.27 -14.83
C ALA A 503 -6.80 5.86 -14.50
N ASP A 504 -5.74 5.22 -14.97
CA ASP A 504 -4.37 5.63 -14.71
C ASP A 504 -3.60 5.81 -16.02
N ALA A 505 -2.66 6.76 -16.01
CA ALA A 505 -1.76 7.02 -17.13
C ALA A 505 -0.34 7.24 -16.61
N ILE A 506 0.54 6.30 -16.93
CA ILE A 506 1.88 6.22 -16.40
C ILE A 506 2.87 6.20 -17.56
N SER A 507 3.71 7.22 -17.60
CA SER A 507 4.63 7.45 -18.71
C SER A 507 5.55 6.27 -18.98
N GLY A 508 5.71 5.97 -20.27
CA GLY A 508 6.72 5.07 -20.79
C GLY A 508 7.88 5.82 -21.44
N GLY A 509 9.03 5.17 -21.51
CA GLY A 509 10.18 5.66 -22.24
C GLY A 509 10.05 5.52 -23.77
N ASP A 510 11.18 5.63 -24.44
CA ASP A 510 11.35 5.16 -25.82
C ASP A 510 12.73 4.53 -25.90
N THR A 511 12.77 3.21 -26.09
CA THR A 511 14.01 2.45 -26.09
C THR A 511 14.88 2.69 -27.33
N ARG A 512 14.36 3.40 -28.33
CA ARG A 512 15.06 3.76 -29.58
C ARG A 512 15.76 5.12 -29.49
N LYS A 513 15.42 5.95 -28.50
CA LYS A 513 16.05 7.26 -28.31
C LYS A 513 17.53 7.11 -27.96
N SER A 514 18.31 8.14 -28.32
CA SER A 514 19.72 8.24 -27.94
C SER A 514 19.91 8.09 -26.43
N GLN A 515 21.05 7.52 -26.04
CA GLN A 515 21.46 7.44 -24.63
C GLN A 515 21.78 8.80 -24.00
N THR A 516 21.74 9.89 -24.78
CA THR A 516 21.82 11.28 -24.28
C THR A 516 20.45 11.94 -24.10
N SER A 517 19.37 11.31 -24.57
CA SER A 517 18.01 11.82 -24.40
C SER A 517 17.45 11.49 -23.02
N SER A 518 16.47 12.29 -22.59
CA SER A 518 15.75 12.06 -21.34
C SER A 518 15.09 10.68 -21.30
N TRP A 519 15.06 10.09 -20.11
CA TRP A 519 14.38 8.84 -19.83
C TRP A 519 12.96 9.12 -19.33
N GLY A 520 11.97 8.73 -20.14
CA GLY A 520 10.55 9.05 -19.92
C GLY A 520 9.75 7.98 -19.17
N ASN A 521 10.40 6.93 -18.66
CA ASN A 521 9.71 5.86 -17.96
C ASN A 521 9.59 6.18 -16.46
N PHE A 522 8.35 6.16 -15.97
CA PHE A 522 8.06 6.33 -14.56
C PHE A 522 8.49 5.11 -13.75
N LEU A 523 9.04 5.36 -12.56
CA LEU A 523 9.55 4.36 -11.66
C LEU A 523 8.84 4.47 -10.31
N SER A 524 8.36 3.34 -9.78
CA SER A 524 7.77 3.22 -8.43
C SER A 524 8.41 2.03 -7.71
N PRO A 525 9.58 2.21 -7.06
CA PRO A 525 10.42 1.09 -6.65
C PRO A 525 9.88 0.34 -5.43
N PHE A 526 8.98 0.95 -4.67
CA PHE A 526 8.47 0.40 -3.42
C PHE A 526 7.10 -0.29 -3.58
N VAL A 527 6.77 -0.63 -4.83
CA VAL A 527 5.64 -1.43 -5.33
C VAL A 527 4.28 -0.90 -4.85
N PRO A 528 3.38 -0.51 -5.76
CA PRO A 528 2.02 -0.15 -5.40
C PRO A 528 1.30 -1.24 -4.61
N SER A 529 0.20 -0.86 -3.96
CA SER A 529 -0.81 -1.83 -3.54
C SER A 529 -1.16 -2.74 -4.73
N ALA A 530 -1.03 -4.05 -4.55
CA ALA A 530 -1.37 -4.98 -5.63
C ALA A 530 -2.86 -4.98 -5.97
N TYR A 531 -3.71 -4.70 -4.97
CA TYR A 531 -5.14 -4.47 -5.17
C TYR A 531 -5.45 -3.19 -5.95
N TYR A 532 -4.50 -2.24 -5.95
CA TYR A 532 -4.61 -1.03 -6.76
C TYR A 532 -4.24 -1.32 -8.22
N LEU A 533 -3.10 -1.99 -8.44
CA LEU A 533 -2.51 -2.17 -9.78
C LEU A 533 -2.94 -3.51 -10.41
N ASP A 534 -2.35 -4.60 -9.93
CA ASP A 534 -2.42 -5.95 -10.49
C ASP A 534 -2.15 -6.97 -9.36
N MET A 535 -3.08 -7.91 -9.15
CA MET A 535 -3.01 -8.89 -8.07
C MET A 535 -1.93 -9.95 -8.36
N SER A 536 -1.74 -10.31 -9.62
CA SER A 536 -0.73 -11.28 -10.04
C SER A 536 0.70 -10.75 -9.97
N THR A 537 0.89 -9.42 -9.90
CA THR A 537 2.18 -8.71 -10.08
C THR A 537 2.88 -8.98 -11.40
N TYR A 538 2.12 -9.31 -12.44
CA TYR A 538 2.69 -9.51 -13.76
C TYR A 538 2.91 -8.17 -14.48
N ILE A 539 2.25 -7.10 -14.05
CA ILE A 539 2.39 -5.74 -14.56
C ILE A 539 2.82 -4.81 -13.41
N GLY A 540 3.91 -4.07 -13.64
CA GLY A 540 4.42 -3.03 -12.76
C GLY A 540 3.92 -1.63 -13.15
N ASN A 541 4.03 -0.67 -12.22
CA ASN A 541 3.57 0.71 -12.38
C ASN A 541 4.45 1.55 -13.32
N SER A 542 4.51 1.16 -14.60
CA SER A 542 5.47 1.70 -15.54
C SER A 542 5.03 1.42 -16.99
N ASN A 543 5.11 2.44 -17.84
CA ASN A 543 4.69 2.36 -19.25
C ASN A 543 3.29 1.76 -19.46
N LEU A 544 2.28 2.26 -18.74
CA LEU A 544 0.92 1.74 -18.84
C LEU A 544 -0.14 2.82 -18.83
N ILE A 545 -1.28 2.48 -19.44
CA ILE A 545 -2.56 3.16 -19.29
C ILE A 545 -3.54 2.06 -18.92
N ASP A 546 -4.24 2.19 -17.79
CA ASP A 546 -5.32 1.26 -17.45
C ASP A 546 -6.63 2.02 -17.24
N VAL A 547 -7.72 1.40 -17.69
CA VAL A 547 -9.08 1.88 -17.45
C VAL A 547 -9.95 0.68 -17.15
N GLY A 548 -10.72 0.73 -16.06
CA GLY A 548 -11.62 -0.36 -15.74
C GLY A 548 -12.72 0.03 -14.76
N PRO A 549 -13.91 -0.57 -14.88
CA PRO A 549 -14.91 -0.46 -13.84
C PRO A 549 -14.41 -1.16 -12.56
N LEU A 550 -14.83 -0.63 -11.43
CA LEU A 550 -14.61 -1.23 -10.11
C LEU A 550 -15.90 -1.18 -9.28
N ALA A 551 -16.10 -2.19 -8.45
CA ALA A 551 -17.22 -2.24 -7.52
C ALA A 551 -16.80 -2.83 -6.18
N THR A 552 -17.21 -2.19 -5.08
CA THR A 552 -17.03 -2.71 -3.72
C THR A 552 -18.36 -2.90 -3.05
N ILE A 553 -18.62 -4.11 -2.53
CA ILE A 553 -19.88 -4.51 -1.91
C ILE A 553 -19.59 -5.15 -0.55
N ALA A 554 -20.32 -4.77 0.50
CA ALA A 554 -20.30 -5.48 1.78
C ALA A 554 -21.48 -6.46 1.83
N THR A 555 -21.27 -7.71 1.45
CA THR A 555 -22.36 -8.72 1.39
C THR A 555 -22.93 -9.06 2.77
N SER A 556 -22.17 -8.81 3.83
CA SER A 556 -22.60 -8.88 5.23
C SER A 556 -21.81 -7.87 6.08
N ARG A 557 -22.02 -7.88 7.41
CA ARG A 557 -21.21 -7.07 8.34
C ARG A 557 -19.74 -7.50 8.42
N ASN A 558 -19.45 -8.76 8.06
CA ASN A 558 -18.13 -9.37 8.19
C ASN A 558 -17.56 -9.89 6.87
N THR A 559 -18.19 -9.56 5.75
CA THR A 559 -17.77 -10.00 4.42
C THR A 559 -17.84 -8.86 3.42
N SER A 560 -16.78 -8.71 2.62
CA SER A 560 -16.77 -7.78 1.48
C SER A 560 -16.27 -8.45 0.21
N LEU A 561 -16.78 -7.94 -0.91
CA LEU A 561 -16.36 -8.29 -2.26
C LEU A 561 -15.89 -7.02 -2.97
N LEU A 562 -14.71 -7.08 -3.57
CA LEU A 562 -14.19 -6.09 -4.52
C LEU A 562 -14.12 -6.75 -5.90
N LEU A 563 -14.62 -6.07 -6.91
CA LEU A 563 -14.58 -6.50 -8.32
C LEU A 563 -13.91 -5.40 -9.13
N LYS A 564 -13.00 -5.75 -10.04
CA LYS A 564 -12.31 -4.81 -10.94
C LYS A 564 -12.12 -5.46 -12.30
N VAL A 565 -12.24 -4.70 -13.39
CA VAL A 565 -11.94 -5.20 -14.75
C VAL A 565 -11.05 -4.20 -15.50
N PRO A 566 -9.77 -4.08 -15.14
CA PRO A 566 -8.82 -3.25 -15.88
C PRO A 566 -8.61 -3.75 -17.31
N VAL A 567 -8.68 -2.82 -18.25
CA VAL A 567 -8.19 -2.96 -19.62
C VAL A 567 -6.91 -2.14 -19.72
N ILE A 568 -5.84 -2.75 -20.22
CA ILE A 568 -4.48 -2.21 -20.10
C ILE A 568 -3.84 -2.03 -21.48
N TRP A 569 -3.27 -0.84 -21.68
CA TRP A 569 -2.45 -0.47 -22.82
C TRP A 569 -1.07 -0.01 -22.36
N ARG A 570 -0.10 -0.01 -23.27
CA ARG A 570 1.17 0.68 -23.06
C ARG A 570 1.02 2.16 -23.36
N ASN A 571 1.54 3.01 -22.48
CA ASN A 571 1.61 4.46 -22.71
C ASN A 571 2.50 4.78 -23.94
N SER A 572 3.64 4.09 -24.05
CA SER A 572 4.55 4.12 -25.18
C SER A 572 4.71 2.72 -25.77
N THR A 573 4.38 2.58 -27.06
CA THR A 573 4.58 1.34 -27.82
C THR A 573 6.06 1.05 -28.12
N ASN A 574 6.95 2.01 -27.86
CA ASN A 574 8.39 1.91 -28.09
C ASN A 574 9.19 1.59 -26.83
N ASP A 575 8.50 1.40 -25.70
CA ASP A 575 9.09 0.95 -24.45
C ASP A 575 8.61 -0.47 -24.10
N ALA A 576 9.34 -1.10 -23.18
CA ALA A 576 9.09 -2.46 -22.73
C ALA A 576 7.81 -2.55 -21.86
N ILE A 577 7.37 -3.78 -21.63
CA ILE A 577 6.39 -4.10 -20.60
C ILE A 577 7.18 -4.50 -19.36
N TYR A 578 6.76 -4.03 -18.20
CA TYR A 578 7.49 -4.22 -16.95
C TYR A 578 6.71 -5.15 -16.01
N ALA A 579 7.37 -6.18 -15.49
CA ALA A 579 6.82 -7.03 -14.43
C ALA A 579 6.81 -6.29 -13.09
N ASN A 580 7.87 -5.53 -12.86
CA ASN A 580 7.95 -4.49 -11.83
C ASN A 580 8.79 -3.35 -12.40
N PRO A 581 8.80 -2.16 -11.78
CA PRO A 581 9.46 -0.99 -12.36
C PRO A 581 10.98 -1.12 -12.58
N THR A 582 11.62 -2.19 -12.09
CA THR A 582 13.04 -2.50 -12.30
C THR A 582 13.30 -3.70 -13.23
N ALA A 583 12.24 -4.38 -13.68
CA ALA A 583 12.34 -5.62 -14.45
C ALA A 583 11.41 -5.59 -15.68
N ALA A 584 12.02 -5.44 -16.86
CA ALA A 584 11.34 -5.48 -18.14
C ALA A 584 11.22 -6.92 -18.68
N TYR A 585 10.07 -7.25 -19.27
CA TYR A 585 9.94 -8.44 -20.09
C TYR A 585 10.66 -8.29 -21.43
N ASN A 586 11.01 -9.43 -22.01
CA ASN A 586 11.57 -9.51 -23.36
C ASN A 586 10.50 -9.43 -24.46
N PHE A 587 9.21 -9.38 -24.11
CA PHE A 587 8.13 -9.23 -25.09
C PHE A 587 8.26 -7.92 -25.89
N ARG A 588 8.02 -7.99 -27.19
CA ARG A 588 7.98 -6.84 -28.11
C ARG A 588 6.71 -6.89 -28.98
N PRO A 589 5.51 -6.82 -28.37
CA PRO A 589 4.25 -6.88 -29.11
C PRO A 589 4.05 -5.64 -29.97
N GLN A 590 3.38 -5.80 -31.11
CA GLN A 590 2.92 -4.68 -31.93
C GLN A 590 1.64 -4.06 -31.32
N GLY A 591 1.50 -2.74 -31.41
CA GLY A 591 0.35 -2.01 -30.87
C GLY A 591 0.39 -1.78 -29.35
N GLY A 592 -0.58 -1.02 -28.84
CA GLY A 592 -0.63 -0.62 -27.43
C GLY A 592 -1.35 -1.60 -26.50
N TYR A 593 -2.36 -2.33 -26.98
CA TYR A 593 -3.22 -3.16 -26.14
C TYR A 593 -2.49 -4.39 -25.58
N THR A 594 -2.46 -4.51 -24.26
CA THR A 594 -1.68 -5.51 -23.52
C THR A 594 -2.56 -6.64 -22.99
N ALA A 595 -3.56 -6.32 -22.18
CA ALA A 595 -4.44 -7.32 -21.57
C ALA A 595 -5.75 -6.73 -21.06
N THR A 596 -6.74 -7.59 -20.84
CA THR A 596 -7.89 -7.33 -19.94
C THR A 596 -7.80 -8.31 -18.78
N MET A 597 -7.97 -7.82 -17.56
CA MET A 597 -7.67 -8.60 -16.35
C MET A 597 -8.80 -8.50 -15.33
N PRO A 598 -9.94 -9.19 -15.49
CA PRO A 598 -10.96 -9.25 -14.44
C PRO A 598 -10.39 -9.84 -13.15
N GLN A 599 -10.68 -9.14 -12.06
CA GLN A 599 -10.21 -9.38 -10.71
C GLN A 599 -11.40 -9.42 -9.75
N ALA A 600 -11.30 -10.29 -8.75
CA ALA A 600 -12.23 -10.37 -7.64
C ALA A 600 -11.45 -10.60 -6.33
N SER A 601 -11.81 -9.87 -5.28
CA SER A 601 -11.31 -10.08 -3.93
C SER A 601 -12.47 -10.30 -2.99
N PHE A 602 -12.52 -11.48 -2.40
CA PHE A 602 -13.40 -11.82 -1.30
C PHE A 602 -12.63 -11.68 0.00
N THR A 603 -13.22 -11.04 1.00
CA THR A 603 -12.67 -11.06 2.35
C THR A 603 -13.74 -11.34 3.35
N TRP A 604 -13.44 -12.24 4.28
CA TRP A 604 -14.27 -12.63 5.39
C TRP A 604 -13.49 -12.48 6.69
N ARG A 605 -14.11 -11.80 7.64
CA ARG A 605 -13.55 -11.56 8.96
C ARG A 605 -14.32 -12.36 9.99
N ALA A 606 -13.82 -13.53 10.35
CA ALA A 606 -14.51 -14.46 11.23
C ALA A 606 -14.65 -13.91 12.65
N THR A 607 -13.58 -13.35 13.19
CA THR A 607 -13.53 -12.73 14.53
C THR A 607 -12.71 -11.44 14.48
N ARG A 608 -12.53 -10.77 15.63
CA ARG A 608 -11.60 -9.64 15.66
C ARG A 608 -10.13 -9.99 15.40
N HIS A 609 -9.80 -11.25 15.56
CA HIS A 609 -8.45 -11.81 15.46
C HIS A 609 -8.22 -12.64 14.20
N VAL A 610 -9.25 -12.94 13.41
CA VAL A 610 -9.16 -13.89 12.29
C VAL A 610 -9.76 -13.27 11.04
N THR A 611 -8.90 -13.07 10.04
CA THR A 611 -9.28 -12.57 8.73
C THR A 611 -8.83 -13.56 7.66
N PHE A 612 -9.72 -13.90 6.75
CA PHE A 612 -9.44 -14.71 5.57
C PHE A 612 -9.80 -13.92 4.31
N SER A 613 -8.92 -13.90 3.32
CA SER A 613 -9.23 -13.38 1.99
C SER A 613 -8.88 -14.37 0.90
N LEU A 614 -9.66 -14.32 -0.17
CA LEU A 614 -9.45 -15.05 -1.41
C LEU A 614 -9.51 -14.07 -2.57
N ASP A 615 -8.41 -13.98 -3.27
CA ASP A 615 -8.16 -13.03 -4.35
C ASP A 615 -7.97 -13.82 -5.64
N GLY A 616 -8.62 -13.40 -6.71
CA GLY A 616 -8.63 -14.12 -7.98
C GLY A 616 -8.55 -13.16 -9.14
N GLU A 617 -7.79 -13.55 -10.15
CA GLU A 617 -7.61 -12.79 -11.38
C GLU A 617 -7.50 -13.75 -12.56
N TYR A 618 -8.06 -13.36 -13.69
CA TYR A 618 -7.79 -14.04 -14.95
C TYR A 618 -7.22 -13.06 -15.96
N ILE A 619 -6.06 -13.38 -16.51
CA ILE A 619 -5.35 -12.48 -17.41
C ILE A 619 -5.65 -12.88 -18.85
N PHE A 620 -6.43 -12.06 -19.55
CA PHE A 620 -6.63 -12.19 -21.00
C PHE A 620 -5.56 -11.40 -21.74
N ALA A 621 -4.42 -12.05 -22.03
CA ALA A 621 -3.37 -11.44 -22.84
C ALA A 621 -3.89 -11.11 -24.25
N SER A 622 -3.51 -9.96 -24.79
CA SER A 622 -3.91 -9.56 -26.13
C SER A 622 -3.33 -10.50 -27.20
N ARG A 623 -3.93 -10.50 -28.40
CA ARG A 623 -3.40 -11.28 -29.54
C ARG A 623 -1.94 -10.91 -29.85
N ALA A 624 -1.57 -9.64 -29.71
CA ALA A 624 -0.20 -9.18 -29.94
C ALA A 624 0.76 -9.72 -28.87
N MET A 625 0.33 -9.77 -27.61
CA MET A 625 1.08 -10.39 -26.52
C MET A 625 1.29 -11.88 -26.77
N ILE A 626 0.24 -12.62 -27.13
CA ILE A 626 0.32 -14.06 -27.41
C ILE A 626 1.27 -14.34 -28.58
N LYS A 627 1.19 -13.55 -29.66
CA LYS A 627 2.14 -13.63 -30.78
C LYS A 627 3.58 -13.33 -30.38
N ALA A 628 3.79 -12.45 -29.39
CA ALA A 628 5.09 -12.15 -28.83
C ALA A 628 5.59 -13.22 -27.83
N GLY A 629 4.83 -14.32 -27.62
CA GLY A 629 5.20 -15.45 -26.76
C GLY A 629 4.60 -15.42 -25.35
N ALA A 630 3.69 -14.48 -25.06
CA ALA A 630 2.98 -14.43 -23.79
C ALA A 630 1.86 -15.47 -23.70
N SER A 631 1.39 -15.75 -22.50
CA SER A 631 0.24 -16.62 -22.22
C SER A 631 -0.78 -15.93 -21.31
N SER A 632 -2.05 -16.20 -21.57
CA SER A 632 -3.14 -15.96 -20.63
C SER A 632 -3.10 -16.98 -19.50
N GLY A 633 -3.67 -16.65 -18.35
CA GLY A 633 -3.76 -17.60 -17.23
C GLY A 633 -4.48 -17.05 -16.01
N ALA A 634 -4.94 -17.96 -15.17
CA ALA A 634 -5.51 -17.66 -13.86
C ALA A 634 -4.41 -17.43 -12.80
N TYR A 635 -4.71 -16.52 -11.89
CA TYR A 635 -3.98 -16.29 -10.64
C TYR A 635 -5.00 -16.35 -9.49
N VAL A 636 -4.65 -17.06 -8.42
CA VAL A 636 -5.47 -17.11 -7.20
C VAL A 636 -4.55 -16.98 -6.00
N GLN A 637 -4.94 -16.15 -5.04
CA GLN A 637 -4.24 -16.01 -3.78
C GLN A 637 -5.20 -16.21 -2.61
N SER A 638 -4.78 -16.99 -1.62
CA SER A 638 -5.43 -17.08 -0.32
C SER A 638 -4.58 -16.38 0.73
N ASN A 639 -5.21 -15.65 1.64
CA ASN A 639 -4.56 -15.07 2.81
C ASN A 639 -5.35 -15.45 4.06
N LEU A 640 -4.63 -15.94 5.08
CA LEU A 640 -5.15 -16.13 6.42
C LEU A 640 -4.29 -15.31 7.37
N GLU A 641 -4.92 -14.40 8.09
CA GLU A 641 -4.28 -13.55 9.08
C GLU A 641 -4.88 -13.79 10.46
N LEU A 642 -4.00 -14.05 11.42
CA LEU A 642 -4.30 -14.11 12.84
C LEU A 642 -3.62 -12.92 13.52
N THR A 643 -4.38 -12.15 14.30
CA THR A 643 -3.89 -10.92 14.93
C THR A 643 -4.37 -10.84 16.36
N PHE A 644 -3.53 -10.35 17.26
CA PHE A 644 -3.99 -9.97 18.59
C PHE A 644 -3.38 -8.69 19.08
#